data_AF-A0A9N9LEY2-F1
#
_entry.id   AF-A0A9N9LEY2-F1
#
_cell.length_a   1.000
_cell.length_b   1.000
_cell.length_c   1.000
_cell.angle_alpha   90.00
_cell.angle_beta   90.00
_cell.angle_gamma   90.00
#
_symmetry.space_group_name_H-M   'P 1'
#
loop_
_entity.id
_entity.type
_entity.pdbx_description
1 polymer ?
#
loop_
_entity_poly.entity_id
_entity_poly.type
_entity_poly.pdbx_seq_one_letter_code
_entity_poly.pdbx_strand_id
1 'polypeptide(L)'
;MMFNFQNFDEVFFFDSDACYDAALCDTIVANRKQLEGLLIDNVLKDGGIKRPAKYYPPKNNADMRALHKAIIESTFPDQAKVSVLYYILLHFDASTGGRVISTAFEESAFLPKKYQITMKGLLHFDQREFKEALEYLTHPSIIPEYTEHTLENLVKYGVECSRTEGKEDLTLALTYYHSLQPVLKTLSAVEHLFSAIARTSVTEAFYFCRGQPEHMQRHSFEMLISVVLQNSTPETIADRGIELINLPFSKEEESWFEEYLLRGGGHGLRKAKDIVILRHIATGKFEESLEVKTANTRTVNGLNWNTLANGVEYGLGPRLDTNTMSTLADAAVAEATNTNNDDHQTSIQDGDNKFQKAISAWRTIDLTSLIPSLDNTASEIVQYQRDSTVQRKDLAQKTKDFRKLDDAGKLAEVKGLLKAYQTFIDLLTNHSKSTNSAFLQVYSSLSEAPDPYPLLEASVDSLLLSEDTLPKVTQENEHLQKSVSKLTSQLEETEARLETERSARRTLEEGLDTKVKEVETSWAAVLEEKKDNWEAKEKLLEDKVETQDRLLTEIKASYEVTQRLGQADGDENDAGRGHVTSAELEMVNSDLERTSVRLAEVEARNEQLLVELAQSASQVPSQPALNLEDDPGYMRLRSENSSLLRKVDAARVEKDARKRELDSKMRALERETALLKDERDALKSKVQKWSDYEDIKQELEVLKSIEFSTGDDDELDLPESAANVTDGKVENGSSGRPKGDTLEQLLLARNKKLSDELTILRVSHQDLQNRLQAMQEELSKTNGELERAQHLNATLENDLANVQQETANAYPSGVSVAGTYVSRYPQSSANVIGGRKGRISPTSSIISGFDPRSASLGTTSLEALRSGEPVGGGSGILPMITAQRDRFKKRNVQLENELSETHRTVSSLRQEIASLQKDNLNLYEKTRYVSTYNRGAPTASSASSYASNPNPSTVQMSSSTSSGLALDRYRSAYESNISPFAAFRGRESARAYKRMSLPERVVFSITRMVLATRSSRNLFAGYCVALHVLVFFSLYYTMTGTATAAAGPLAAKVAGEASKAGKDTDWHQEGFSGKGS
;
A
#
# COMPACT_ATOMS: atom_id res chain seq x y z
N MET A 1 15.11 34.30 -55.22
CA MET A 1 14.99 35.51 -54.37
C MET A 1 15.41 35.09 -52.97
N MET A 2 16.33 35.81 -52.33
CA MET A 2 16.77 35.49 -50.97
C MET A 2 15.69 36.01 -50.00
N PHE A 3 15.18 35.17 -49.12
CA PHE A 3 14.14 35.53 -48.15
C PHE A 3 14.60 36.70 -47.27
N ASN A 4 13.79 37.75 -47.19
CA ASN A 4 14.09 38.94 -46.40
C ASN A 4 13.09 39.11 -45.24
N PHE A 5 13.53 38.73 -44.03
CA PHE A 5 12.71 38.86 -42.82
C PHE A 5 12.37 40.32 -42.44
N GLN A 6 13.06 41.31 -43.00
CA GLN A 6 12.75 42.73 -42.79
C GLN A 6 11.50 43.17 -43.56
N ASN A 7 11.09 42.42 -44.58
CA ASN A 7 9.89 42.70 -45.35
C ASN A 7 8.68 42.00 -44.71
N PHE A 8 7.66 42.77 -44.31
CA PHE A 8 6.46 42.25 -43.64
C PHE A 8 5.73 41.23 -44.53
N ASP A 9 5.53 41.55 -45.81
CA ASP A 9 4.72 40.73 -46.70
C ASP A 9 5.44 39.41 -47.08
N GLU A 10 6.76 39.34 -46.92
CA GLU A 10 7.51 38.08 -47.06
C GLU A 10 7.41 37.19 -45.80
N VAL A 11 7.40 37.79 -44.60
CA VAL A 11 7.22 37.06 -43.33
C VAL A 11 5.80 36.52 -43.20
N PHE A 12 4.81 37.32 -43.58
CA PHE A 12 3.38 36.97 -43.55
C PHE A 12 2.85 36.64 -44.95
N PHE A 13 3.58 35.82 -45.71
CA PHE A 13 3.28 35.52 -47.13
C PHE A 13 1.89 34.92 -47.39
N PHE A 14 1.27 34.32 -46.38
CA PHE A 14 -0.04 33.68 -46.48
C PHE A 14 -1.20 34.68 -46.38
N ASP A 15 -0.97 35.84 -45.76
CA ASP A 15 -1.98 36.88 -45.57
C ASP A 15 -1.32 38.26 -45.32
N SER A 16 -1.46 39.18 -46.27
CA SER A 16 -0.95 40.55 -46.14
C SER A 16 -1.68 41.39 -45.07
N ASP A 17 -2.91 40.99 -44.71
CA ASP A 17 -3.74 41.58 -43.67
C ASP A 17 -3.74 40.76 -42.37
N ALA A 18 -2.75 39.87 -42.19
CA ALA A 18 -2.62 38.98 -41.04
C ALA A 18 -2.87 39.68 -39.70
N CYS A 19 -3.72 39.07 -38.86
CA CYS A 19 -4.00 39.46 -37.48
C CYS A 19 -4.42 38.25 -36.64
N TYR A 20 -4.27 38.35 -35.32
CA TYR A 20 -4.76 37.30 -34.43
C TYR A 20 -6.27 37.39 -34.23
N ASP A 21 -6.91 36.23 -34.07
CA ASP A 21 -8.31 36.16 -33.67
C ASP A 21 -8.53 36.78 -32.27
N ALA A 22 -9.71 37.37 -32.06
CA ALA A 22 -10.08 38.00 -30.80
C ALA A 22 -10.05 37.01 -29.63
N ALA A 23 -10.54 35.78 -29.85
CA ALA A 23 -10.51 34.73 -28.83
C ALA A 23 -9.08 34.32 -28.43
N LEU A 24 -8.16 34.29 -29.41
CA LEU A 24 -6.75 34.04 -29.16
C LEU A 24 -6.11 35.18 -28.36
N CYS A 25 -6.38 36.44 -28.74
CA CYS A 25 -5.90 37.61 -28.01
C CYS A 25 -6.36 37.60 -26.55
N ASP A 26 -7.64 37.31 -26.30
CA ASP A 26 -8.20 37.24 -24.96
C ASP A 26 -7.57 36.12 -24.13
N THR A 27 -7.32 34.96 -24.75
CA THR A 27 -6.63 33.83 -24.11
C THR A 27 -5.19 34.20 -23.73
N ILE A 28 -4.44 34.84 -24.64
CA ILE A 28 -3.05 35.27 -24.37
C ILE A 28 -3.03 36.30 -23.23
N VAL A 29 -3.99 37.25 -23.20
CA VAL A 29 -4.10 38.24 -22.12
C VAL A 29 -4.47 37.59 -20.79
N ALA A 30 -5.37 36.60 -20.80
CA ALA A 30 -5.74 35.83 -19.61
C ALA A 30 -4.53 35.05 -19.06
N ASN A 31 -3.80 34.35 -19.93
CA ASN A 31 -2.60 33.60 -19.56
C ASN A 31 -1.50 34.52 -19.02
N ARG A 32 -1.29 35.69 -19.63
CA ARG A 32 -0.33 36.69 -19.13
C ARG A 32 -0.66 37.13 -17.70
N LYS A 33 -1.95 37.35 -17.40
CA LYS A 33 -2.39 37.74 -16.06
C LYS A 33 -2.17 36.61 -15.06
N GLN A 34 -2.39 35.37 -15.46
CA GLN A 34 -2.26 34.21 -14.59
C GLN A 34 -0.81 33.82 -14.32
N LEU A 35 0.08 33.88 -15.33
CA LEU A 35 1.51 33.55 -15.20
C LEU A 35 2.37 34.70 -14.65
N GLU A 36 1.75 35.80 -14.23
CA GLU A 36 2.43 37.04 -13.77
C GLU A 36 3.41 37.61 -14.83
N GLY A 37 3.14 37.35 -16.10
CA GLY A 37 4.00 37.68 -17.24
C GLY A 37 4.32 36.45 -18.10
N LEU A 38 4.32 36.64 -19.42
CA LEU A 38 4.68 35.58 -20.36
C LEU A 38 6.21 35.46 -20.50
N LEU A 39 6.73 34.26 -20.81
CA LEU A 39 8.14 34.06 -21.11
C LEU A 39 8.55 34.88 -22.35
N ILE A 40 7.69 34.96 -23.36
CA ILE A 40 7.97 35.82 -24.53
C ILE A 40 8.09 37.31 -24.15
N ASP A 41 7.43 37.77 -23.08
CA ASP A 41 7.59 39.15 -22.61
C ASP A 41 9.02 39.40 -22.09
N ASN A 42 9.66 38.40 -21.50
CA ASN A 42 11.04 38.50 -21.03
C ASN A 42 12.02 38.50 -22.22
N VAL A 43 11.80 37.63 -23.21
CA VAL A 43 12.56 37.65 -24.46
C VAL A 43 12.50 39.04 -25.10
N LEU A 44 11.29 39.58 -25.32
CA LEU A 44 11.11 40.89 -25.95
C LEU A 44 11.79 42.04 -25.16
N LYS A 45 11.82 41.97 -23.82
CA LYS A 45 12.54 42.94 -22.99
C LYS A 45 14.05 42.88 -23.22
N ASP A 46 14.61 41.67 -23.33
CA ASP A 46 16.05 41.46 -23.58
C ASP A 46 16.47 42.01 -24.96
N GLY A 47 15.52 42.09 -25.91
CA GLY A 47 15.68 42.77 -27.20
C GLY A 47 15.52 44.29 -27.16
N GLY A 48 15.32 44.90 -25.99
CA GLY A 48 15.16 46.34 -25.83
C GLY A 48 13.72 46.86 -25.95
N ILE A 49 12.72 45.98 -26.12
CA ILE A 49 11.31 46.37 -26.17
C ILE A 49 10.79 46.53 -24.74
N LYS A 50 10.89 47.76 -24.20
CA LYS A 50 10.58 48.06 -22.78
C LYS A 50 9.15 47.74 -22.32
N ARG A 51 8.17 47.73 -23.24
CA ARG A 51 6.75 47.47 -22.93
C ARG A 51 6.17 46.39 -23.87
N PRO A 52 6.53 45.10 -23.68
CA PRO A 52 6.07 44.01 -24.55
C PRO A 52 4.55 43.92 -24.65
N ALA A 53 3.84 44.10 -23.54
CA ALA A 53 2.38 44.06 -23.47
C ALA A 53 1.67 45.12 -24.33
N LYS A 54 2.37 46.17 -24.79
CA LYS A 54 1.84 47.17 -25.72
C LYS A 54 1.79 46.63 -27.16
N TYR A 55 2.74 45.78 -27.52
CA TYR A 55 2.91 45.29 -28.89
C TYR A 55 2.38 43.86 -29.07
N TYR A 56 2.37 43.06 -28.01
CA TYR A 56 1.96 41.66 -28.03
C TYR A 56 0.88 41.39 -26.96
N PRO A 57 -0.22 40.66 -27.27
CA PRO A 57 -0.63 40.19 -28.59
C PRO A 57 -1.17 41.33 -29.48
N PRO A 58 -0.87 41.32 -30.79
CA PRO A 58 -1.36 42.30 -31.75
C PRO A 58 -2.83 42.04 -32.13
N LYS A 59 -3.69 43.06 -31.99
CA LYS A 59 -5.16 42.91 -32.12
C LYS A 59 -5.69 43.16 -33.52
N ASN A 60 -4.93 43.83 -34.36
CA ASN A 60 -5.28 44.16 -35.74
C ASN A 60 -4.01 44.16 -36.61
N ASN A 61 -4.15 44.28 -37.93
CA ASN A 61 -3.00 44.27 -38.83
C ASN A 61 -2.03 45.46 -38.60
N ALA A 62 -2.53 46.63 -38.19
CA ALA A 62 -1.67 47.77 -37.86
C ALA A 62 -0.78 47.48 -36.64
N ASP A 63 -1.33 46.80 -35.63
CA ASP A 63 -0.59 46.34 -34.44
C ASP A 63 0.42 45.24 -34.81
N MET A 64 0.09 44.32 -35.73
CA MET A 64 1.01 43.31 -36.27
C MET A 64 2.20 43.96 -36.98
N ARG A 65 1.94 44.94 -37.87
CA ARG A 65 2.99 45.69 -38.57
C ARG A 65 3.83 46.51 -37.58
N ALA A 66 3.22 47.06 -36.53
CA ALA A 66 3.93 47.77 -35.47
C ALA A 66 4.82 46.83 -34.63
N LEU A 67 4.36 45.61 -34.32
CA LEU A 67 5.13 44.59 -33.62
C LEU A 67 6.31 44.10 -34.47
N HIS A 68 6.09 43.79 -35.75
CA HIS A 68 7.14 43.39 -36.69
C HIS A 68 8.21 44.49 -36.83
N LYS A 69 7.80 45.75 -36.99
CA LYS A 69 8.71 46.90 -37.00
C LYS A 69 9.52 47.01 -35.69
N ALA A 70 8.86 46.87 -34.54
CA ALA A 70 9.53 46.91 -33.24
C ALA A 70 10.56 45.78 -33.08
N ILE A 71 10.29 44.58 -33.61
CA ILE A 71 11.24 43.46 -33.61
C ILE A 71 12.42 43.73 -34.55
N ILE A 72 12.22 44.34 -35.71
CA ILE A 72 13.31 44.68 -36.63
C ILE A 72 14.22 45.76 -36.04
N GLU A 73 13.63 46.78 -35.42
CA GLU A 73 14.35 47.90 -34.78
C GLU A 73 14.99 47.52 -33.42
N SER A 74 14.70 46.32 -32.92
CA SER A 74 15.24 45.81 -31.66
C SER A 74 16.76 45.57 -31.70
N THR A 75 17.36 45.46 -30.52
CA THR A 75 18.81 45.20 -30.36
C THR A 75 19.18 43.73 -30.57
N PHE A 76 18.23 42.87 -30.93
CA PHE A 76 18.48 41.46 -31.16
C PHE A 76 19.44 41.20 -32.34
N PRO A 77 20.26 40.14 -32.27
CA PRO A 77 20.87 39.57 -33.47
C PRO A 77 19.82 39.10 -34.48
N ASP A 78 20.13 39.13 -35.78
CA ASP A 78 19.17 38.79 -36.85
C ASP A 78 18.52 37.41 -36.65
N GLN A 79 19.28 36.40 -36.21
CA GLN A 79 18.72 35.07 -35.92
C GLN A 79 17.71 35.07 -34.77
N ALA A 80 17.92 35.90 -33.74
CA ALA A 80 16.99 36.05 -32.65
C ALA A 80 15.71 36.80 -33.11
N LYS A 81 15.83 37.81 -33.97
CA LYS A 81 14.69 38.49 -34.60
C LYS A 81 13.82 37.49 -35.39
N VAL A 82 14.46 36.67 -36.22
CA VAL A 82 13.77 35.61 -36.99
C VAL A 82 13.10 34.60 -36.05
N SER A 83 13.73 34.24 -34.93
CA SER A 83 13.12 33.32 -33.94
C SER A 83 11.89 33.89 -33.23
N VAL A 84 11.87 35.19 -32.94
CA VAL A 84 10.70 35.85 -32.34
C VAL A 84 9.56 35.97 -33.35
N LEU A 85 9.87 36.24 -34.63
CA LEU A 85 8.87 36.19 -35.70
C LEU A 85 8.31 34.77 -35.88
N TYR A 86 9.16 33.76 -35.78
CA TYR A 86 8.74 32.37 -35.78
C TYR A 86 7.77 32.04 -34.62
N TYR A 87 8.04 32.53 -33.41
CA TYR A 87 7.11 32.39 -32.27
C TYR A 87 5.72 32.95 -32.59
N ILE A 88 5.66 34.13 -33.23
CA ILE A 88 4.40 34.76 -33.64
C ILE A 88 3.67 33.90 -34.68
N LEU A 89 4.40 33.33 -35.64
CA LEU A 89 3.82 32.49 -36.68
C LEU A 89 3.25 31.16 -36.16
N LEU A 90 3.80 30.60 -35.07
CA LEU A 90 3.28 29.37 -34.47
C LEU A 90 1.83 29.50 -33.97
N HIS A 91 1.40 30.70 -33.58
CA HIS A 91 0.01 30.95 -33.19
C HIS A 91 -0.97 30.81 -34.37
N PHE A 92 -0.55 31.13 -35.60
CA PHE A 92 -1.36 30.96 -36.80
C PHE A 92 -1.50 29.48 -37.21
N ASP A 93 -0.48 28.67 -36.94
CA ASP A 93 -0.57 27.23 -37.15
C ASP A 93 -1.55 26.55 -36.18
N ALA A 94 -1.61 27.04 -34.94
CA ALA A 94 -2.56 26.55 -33.94
C ALA A 94 -4.03 26.82 -34.33
N SER A 95 -4.33 27.97 -34.95
CA SER A 95 -5.69 28.29 -35.41
C SER A 95 -6.08 27.57 -36.70
N THR A 96 -5.11 27.22 -37.55
CA THR A 96 -5.34 26.58 -38.86
C THR A 96 -5.32 25.04 -38.79
N GLY A 97 -4.97 24.46 -37.62
CA GLY A 97 -4.96 23.01 -37.39
C GLY A 97 -3.83 22.25 -38.09
N GLY A 98 -2.81 22.95 -38.60
CA GLY A 98 -1.68 22.39 -39.34
C GLY A 98 -0.40 23.22 -39.18
N ARG A 99 0.76 22.63 -39.47
CA ARG A 99 2.09 23.28 -39.29
C ARG A 99 2.61 23.98 -40.55
N VAL A 100 1.73 24.39 -41.46
CA VAL A 100 2.12 24.76 -42.84
C VAL A 100 2.85 26.10 -42.88
N ILE A 101 2.45 27.07 -42.04
CA ILE A 101 3.01 28.43 -42.07
C ILE A 101 4.37 28.44 -41.39
N SER A 102 4.48 27.83 -40.20
CA SER A 102 5.75 27.81 -39.46
C SER A 102 6.82 26.99 -40.17
N THR A 103 6.47 25.85 -40.80
CA THR A 103 7.43 25.02 -41.55
C THR A 103 7.95 25.72 -42.81
N ALA A 104 7.07 26.38 -43.57
CA ALA A 104 7.50 27.18 -44.72
C ALA A 104 8.45 28.31 -44.31
N PHE A 105 8.22 28.94 -43.16
CA PHE A 105 9.10 29.97 -42.61
C PHE A 105 10.44 29.41 -42.09
N GLU A 106 10.45 28.24 -41.45
CA GLU A 106 11.68 27.56 -41.02
C GLU A 106 12.61 27.29 -42.21
N GLU A 107 12.05 26.81 -43.31
CA GLU A 107 12.77 26.47 -44.54
C GLU A 107 13.26 27.72 -45.28
N SER A 108 12.44 28.77 -45.37
CA SER A 108 12.81 30.00 -46.08
C SER A 108 13.83 30.84 -45.32
N ALA A 109 13.71 30.90 -43.99
CA ALA A 109 14.58 31.70 -43.12
C ALA A 109 15.83 30.95 -42.63
N PHE A 110 15.95 29.64 -42.94
CA PHE A 110 17.02 28.75 -42.45
C PHE A 110 17.20 28.81 -40.93
N LEU A 111 16.08 28.83 -40.19
CA LEU A 111 16.10 29.01 -38.73
C LEU A 111 16.78 27.81 -38.04
N PRO A 112 17.85 27.99 -37.26
CA PRO A 112 18.52 26.87 -36.58
C PRO A 112 17.59 26.12 -35.61
N LYS A 113 17.71 24.79 -35.57
CA LYS A 113 16.88 23.91 -34.72
C LYS A 113 16.82 24.34 -33.25
N LYS A 114 17.91 24.85 -32.69
CA LYS A 114 17.93 25.34 -31.30
C LYS A 114 16.86 26.40 -31.05
N TYR A 115 16.72 27.38 -31.94
CA TYR A 115 15.74 28.46 -31.81
C TYR A 115 14.32 27.96 -32.06
N GLN A 116 14.13 27.00 -32.97
CA GLN A 116 12.83 26.38 -33.20
C GLN A 116 12.31 25.67 -31.94
N ILE A 117 13.17 24.86 -31.30
CA ILE A 117 12.81 24.09 -30.11
C ILE A 117 12.57 25.05 -28.93
N THR A 118 13.43 26.05 -28.73
CA THR A 118 13.25 27.08 -27.69
C THR A 118 11.91 27.78 -27.85
N MET A 119 11.58 28.30 -29.04
CA MET A 119 10.35 29.05 -29.26
C MET A 119 9.08 28.20 -29.14
N LYS A 120 9.13 26.91 -29.55
CA LYS A 120 8.03 25.96 -29.29
C LYS A 120 7.84 25.73 -27.79
N GLY A 121 8.92 25.55 -27.04
CA GLY A 121 8.87 25.39 -25.59
C GLY A 121 8.27 26.60 -24.88
N LEU A 122 8.71 27.81 -25.26
CA LEU A 122 8.15 29.06 -24.71
C LEU A 122 6.66 29.21 -25.02
N LEU A 123 6.24 28.87 -26.25
CA LEU A 123 4.85 28.99 -26.67
C LEU A 123 3.94 28.08 -25.85
N HIS A 124 4.27 26.79 -25.76
CA HIS A 124 3.49 25.83 -24.96
C HIS A 124 3.45 26.25 -23.49
N PHE A 125 4.55 26.79 -22.97
CA PHE A 125 4.58 27.30 -21.59
C PHE A 125 3.65 28.50 -21.39
N ASP A 126 3.69 29.48 -22.30
CA ASP A 126 2.83 30.66 -22.30
C ASP A 126 1.35 30.32 -22.54
N GLN A 127 1.08 29.16 -23.14
CA GLN A 127 -0.25 28.58 -23.30
C GLN A 127 -0.73 27.77 -22.07
N ARG A 128 0.12 27.59 -21.05
CA ARG A 128 -0.10 26.73 -19.87
C ARG A 128 -0.14 25.22 -20.16
N GLU A 129 0.39 24.82 -21.32
CA GLU A 129 0.61 23.42 -21.71
C GLU A 129 1.96 22.95 -21.16
N PHE A 130 2.06 22.91 -19.83
CA PHE A 130 3.34 22.73 -19.13
C PHE A 130 4.05 21.40 -19.46
N LYS A 131 3.30 20.33 -19.72
CA LYS A 131 3.88 19.02 -20.02
C LYS A 131 4.59 19.03 -21.37
N GLU A 132 3.90 19.51 -22.40
CA GLU A 132 4.43 19.68 -23.76
C GLU A 132 5.57 20.69 -23.76
N ALA A 133 5.45 21.78 -23.00
CA ALA A 133 6.51 22.78 -22.85
C ALA A 133 7.82 22.16 -22.32
N LEU A 134 7.74 21.29 -21.32
CA LEU A 134 8.91 20.65 -20.72
C LEU A 134 9.64 19.72 -21.68
N GLU A 135 8.95 19.04 -22.60
CA GLU A 135 9.59 18.21 -23.63
C GLU A 135 10.55 19.03 -24.52
N TYR A 136 10.21 20.29 -24.77
CA TYR A 136 11.06 21.21 -25.54
C TYR A 136 12.08 21.94 -24.65
N LEU A 137 11.67 22.49 -23.51
CA LEU A 137 12.53 23.31 -22.63
C LEU A 137 13.64 22.51 -21.94
N THR A 138 13.46 21.20 -21.74
CA THR A 138 14.48 20.32 -21.17
C THR A 138 15.37 19.66 -22.22
N HIS A 139 15.23 20.04 -23.50
CA HIS A 139 16.00 19.44 -24.58
C HIS A 139 17.52 19.73 -24.41
N PRO A 140 18.41 18.70 -24.47
CA PRO A 140 19.84 18.87 -24.17
C PRO A 140 20.62 19.86 -25.04
N SER A 141 20.06 20.25 -26.20
CA SER A 141 20.69 21.22 -27.11
C SER A 141 20.40 22.68 -26.76
N ILE A 142 19.57 22.94 -25.75
CA ILE A 142 19.15 24.28 -25.35
C ILE A 142 19.87 24.64 -24.05
N ILE A 143 20.27 25.90 -23.93
CA ILE A 143 20.70 26.47 -22.67
C ILE A 143 19.42 26.98 -21.98
N PRO A 144 19.07 26.48 -20.80
CA PRO A 144 17.85 26.89 -20.12
C PRO A 144 17.88 28.40 -19.79
N GLU A 145 16.98 29.15 -20.41
CA GLU A 145 16.78 30.58 -20.15
C GLU A 145 15.52 30.76 -19.30
N TYR A 146 15.50 31.79 -18.43
CA TYR A 146 14.37 32.10 -17.53
C TYR A 146 13.94 30.95 -16.60
N THR A 147 14.92 30.19 -16.09
CA THR A 147 14.72 28.99 -15.29
C THR A 147 13.95 29.24 -14.00
N GLU A 148 14.17 30.39 -13.35
CA GLU A 148 13.48 30.78 -12.12
C GLU A 148 11.98 31.01 -12.36
N HIS A 149 11.62 31.82 -13.36
CA HIS A 149 10.22 32.08 -13.73
C HIS A 149 9.51 30.80 -14.16
N THR A 150 10.21 29.93 -14.89
CA THR A 150 9.69 28.63 -15.31
C THR A 150 9.39 27.76 -14.10
N LEU A 151 10.34 27.64 -13.17
CA LEU A 151 10.20 26.80 -11.98
C LEU A 151 9.11 27.32 -11.03
N GLU A 152 9.07 28.62 -10.75
CA GLU A 152 8.05 29.22 -9.89
C GLU A 152 6.63 28.98 -10.44
N ASN A 153 6.44 29.19 -11.75
CA ASN A 153 5.15 28.96 -12.39
C ASN A 153 4.76 27.48 -12.45
N LEU A 154 5.72 26.55 -12.60
CA LEU A 154 5.45 25.11 -12.50
C LEU A 154 5.01 24.72 -11.09
N VAL A 155 5.62 25.29 -10.04
CA VAL A 155 5.22 25.03 -8.65
C VAL A 155 3.84 25.64 -8.33
N LYS A 156 3.58 26.88 -8.77
CA LYS A 156 2.32 27.59 -8.51
C LYS A 156 1.15 27.03 -9.31
N TYR A 157 1.33 26.82 -10.62
CA TYR A 157 0.24 26.55 -11.56
C TYR A 157 0.28 25.17 -12.21
N GLY A 158 1.43 24.46 -12.17
CA GLY A 158 1.53 23.10 -12.68
C GLY A 158 0.55 22.13 -11.99
N VAL A 159 0.23 22.40 -10.72
CA VAL A 159 -0.74 21.65 -9.92
C VAL A 159 -2.19 21.78 -10.44
N GLU A 160 -2.55 22.91 -11.07
CA GLU A 160 -3.91 23.13 -11.57
C GLU A 160 -4.23 22.28 -12.80
N CYS A 161 -3.21 21.95 -13.62
CA CYS A 161 -3.36 21.17 -14.84
C CYS A 161 -3.51 19.66 -14.57
N SER A 162 -3.14 19.17 -13.38
CA SER A 162 -3.22 17.75 -12.99
C SER A 162 -4.39 17.43 -12.04
N ARG A 163 -5.42 18.29 -12.02
CA ARG A 163 -6.56 18.24 -11.07
C ARG A 163 -7.48 17.02 -11.16
N THR A 164 -7.12 15.98 -11.91
CA THR A 164 -7.97 14.80 -12.11
C THR A 164 -8.09 13.91 -10.87
N GLU A 165 -7.23 14.03 -9.84
CA GLU A 165 -7.25 13.09 -8.70
C GLU A 165 -7.06 13.71 -7.30
N GLY A 166 -7.16 15.03 -7.13
CA GLY A 166 -7.10 15.67 -5.79
C GLY A 166 -5.74 15.57 -5.07
N LYS A 167 -4.69 15.10 -5.75
CA LYS A 167 -3.30 15.15 -5.30
C LYS A 167 -2.57 16.30 -5.99
N GLU A 168 -1.81 17.05 -5.21
CA GLU A 168 -0.98 18.13 -5.72
C GLU A 168 0.20 17.54 -6.50
N ASP A 169 0.07 17.43 -7.83
CA ASP A 169 1.12 16.84 -8.65
C ASP A 169 2.23 17.86 -8.94
N LEU A 170 3.24 17.88 -8.08
CA LEU A 170 4.45 18.69 -8.22
C LEU A 170 5.52 18.01 -9.10
N THR A 171 5.20 16.88 -9.72
CA THR A 171 6.14 16.09 -10.53
C THR A 171 6.74 16.94 -11.65
N LEU A 172 5.96 17.80 -12.32
CA LEU A 172 6.46 18.63 -13.42
C LEU A 172 7.54 19.63 -12.99
N ALA A 173 7.40 20.23 -11.80
CA ALA A 173 8.39 21.16 -11.27
C ALA A 173 9.68 20.44 -10.86
N LEU A 174 9.55 19.27 -10.21
CA LEU A 174 10.69 18.47 -9.78
C LEU A 174 11.40 17.82 -10.97
N THR A 175 10.69 17.33 -11.97
CA THR A 175 11.32 16.77 -13.18
C THR A 175 12.10 17.85 -13.93
N TYR A 176 11.58 19.06 -14.04
CA TYR A 176 12.31 20.20 -14.60
C TYR A 176 13.60 20.47 -13.80
N TYR A 177 13.50 20.56 -12.47
CA TYR A 177 14.66 20.79 -11.61
C TYR A 177 15.71 19.68 -11.70
N HIS A 178 15.32 18.40 -11.57
CA HIS A 178 16.27 17.29 -11.63
C HIS A 178 16.89 17.10 -13.02
N SER A 179 16.20 17.52 -14.08
CA SER A 179 16.73 17.41 -15.45
C SER A 179 17.78 18.48 -15.76
N LEU A 180 17.59 19.71 -15.27
CA LEU A 180 18.40 20.86 -15.66
C LEU A 180 19.33 21.39 -14.56
N GLN A 181 19.02 21.08 -13.29
CA GLN A 181 19.69 21.62 -12.10
C GLN A 181 20.02 23.12 -12.23
N PRO A 182 19.00 23.98 -12.47
CA PRO A 182 19.24 25.39 -12.70
C PRO A 182 19.81 26.07 -11.45
N VAL A 183 20.73 27.02 -11.65
CA VAL A 183 21.25 27.88 -10.58
C VAL A 183 20.19 28.94 -10.27
N LEU A 184 19.55 28.81 -9.11
CA LEU A 184 18.57 29.77 -8.61
C LEU A 184 19.28 30.90 -7.86
N LYS A 185 19.06 32.15 -8.27
CA LYS A 185 19.67 33.35 -7.70
C LYS A 185 18.73 34.06 -6.71
N THR A 186 17.43 33.95 -6.93
CA THR A 186 16.41 34.60 -6.09
C THR A 186 15.98 33.70 -4.94
N LEU A 187 15.82 34.30 -3.75
CA LEU A 187 15.32 33.59 -2.56
C LEU A 187 13.93 32.98 -2.83
N SER A 188 13.05 33.71 -3.50
CA SER A 188 11.71 33.25 -3.90
C SER A 188 11.77 31.93 -4.68
N ALA A 189 12.64 31.83 -5.70
CA ALA A 189 12.72 30.61 -6.50
C ALA A 189 13.22 29.41 -5.69
N VAL A 190 14.18 29.64 -4.77
CA VAL A 190 14.67 28.61 -3.84
C VAL A 190 13.57 28.15 -2.89
N GLU A 191 12.78 29.07 -2.34
CA GLU A 191 11.66 28.75 -1.44
C GLU A 191 10.55 27.96 -2.16
N HIS A 192 10.23 28.31 -3.41
CA HIS A 192 9.25 27.56 -4.20
C HIS A 192 9.75 26.14 -4.55
N LEU A 193 11.00 26.00 -4.97
CA LEU A 193 11.62 24.68 -5.19
C LEU A 193 11.61 23.88 -3.89
N PHE A 194 12.06 24.48 -2.79
CA PHE A 194 12.13 23.83 -1.50
C PHE A 194 10.76 23.38 -1.01
N SER A 195 9.74 24.24 -1.15
CA SER A 195 8.35 23.90 -0.85
C SER A 195 7.87 22.71 -1.69
N ALA A 196 8.26 22.63 -2.97
CA ALA A 196 7.91 21.51 -3.83
C ALA A 196 8.58 20.19 -3.41
N ILE A 197 9.88 20.22 -3.08
CA ILE A 197 10.62 19.06 -2.55
C ILE A 197 10.00 18.65 -1.21
N ALA A 198 9.82 19.60 -0.29
CA ALA A 198 9.26 19.33 1.03
C ALA A 198 7.87 18.71 0.91
N ARG A 199 6.97 19.22 0.05
CA ARG A 199 5.62 18.65 -0.18
C ARG A 199 5.64 17.24 -0.77
N THR A 200 6.71 16.80 -1.41
CA THR A 200 6.80 15.45 -2.00
C THR A 200 7.56 14.45 -1.14
N SER A 201 8.69 14.86 -0.53
CA SER A 201 9.48 14.04 0.38
C SER A 201 10.07 14.89 1.52
N VAL A 202 9.75 14.53 2.76
CA VAL A 202 10.31 15.20 3.94
C VAL A 202 11.79 14.88 4.07
N THR A 203 12.17 13.61 3.82
CA THR A 203 13.56 13.17 3.86
C THR A 203 14.44 13.89 2.83
N GLU A 204 13.98 14.01 1.58
CA GLU A 204 14.74 14.70 0.54
C GLU A 204 14.93 16.19 0.89
N ALA A 205 13.86 16.84 1.34
CA ALA A 205 13.92 18.24 1.74
C ALA A 205 14.86 18.46 2.93
N PHE A 206 14.91 17.53 3.89
CA PHE A 206 15.86 17.60 4.99
C PHE A 206 17.32 17.58 4.52
N TYR A 207 17.68 16.68 3.60
CA TYR A 207 19.02 16.66 3.03
C TYR A 207 19.29 17.87 2.13
N PHE A 208 18.26 18.39 1.45
CA PHE A 208 18.37 19.64 0.71
C PHE A 208 18.68 20.83 1.63
N CYS A 209 18.04 20.92 2.80
CA CYS A 209 18.35 21.95 3.81
C CYS A 209 19.84 21.93 4.18
N ARG A 210 20.40 20.74 4.45
CA ARG A 210 21.82 20.58 4.80
C ARG A 210 22.78 20.94 3.67
N GLY A 211 22.33 20.86 2.42
CA GLY A 211 23.09 21.30 1.25
C GLY A 211 23.08 22.83 1.03
N GLN A 212 22.24 23.59 1.75
CA GLN A 212 22.19 25.04 1.62
C GLN A 212 23.34 25.73 2.37
N PRO A 213 23.71 26.97 1.99
CA PRO A 213 24.62 27.80 2.77
C PRO A 213 24.14 28.00 4.21
N GLU A 214 25.06 28.05 5.17
CA GLU A 214 24.79 28.07 6.63
C GLU A 214 23.72 29.10 7.04
N HIS A 215 23.78 30.32 6.47
CA HIS A 215 22.81 31.38 6.75
C HIS A 215 21.37 31.09 6.29
N MET A 216 21.17 30.13 5.39
CA MET A 216 19.85 29.69 4.89
C MET A 216 19.39 28.34 5.47
N GLN A 217 20.29 27.58 6.11
CA GLN A 217 19.97 26.24 6.61
C GLN A 217 18.84 26.28 7.65
N ARG A 218 18.94 27.19 8.63
CA ARG A 218 17.92 27.37 9.66
C ARG A 218 16.57 27.76 9.06
N HIS A 219 16.54 28.75 8.17
CA HIS A 219 15.32 29.19 7.49
C HIS A 219 14.68 28.04 6.70
N SER A 220 15.47 27.28 5.94
CA SER A 220 14.99 26.13 5.17
C SER A 220 14.46 25.01 6.08
N PHE A 221 15.11 24.77 7.21
CA PHE A 221 14.65 23.79 8.20
C PHE A 221 13.34 24.22 8.89
N GLU A 222 13.20 25.50 9.26
CA GLU A 222 11.94 26.05 9.78
C GLU A 222 10.81 25.97 8.73
N MET A 223 11.13 26.21 7.45
CA MET A 223 10.20 25.97 6.34
C MET A 223 9.82 24.49 6.18
N LEU A 224 10.75 23.55 6.40
CA LEU A 224 10.42 22.11 6.35
C LEU A 224 9.34 21.78 7.38
N ILE A 225 9.53 22.25 8.60
CA ILE A 225 8.60 22.03 9.71
C ILE A 225 7.24 22.68 9.38
N SER A 226 7.25 23.91 8.86
CA SER A 226 6.02 24.62 8.49
C SER A 226 5.25 23.89 7.37
N VAL A 227 5.94 23.40 6.34
CA VAL A 227 5.32 22.67 5.22
C VAL A 227 4.71 21.34 5.68
N VAL A 228 5.39 20.61 6.58
CA VAL A 228 4.86 19.35 7.15
C VAL A 228 3.60 19.59 7.97
N LEU A 229 3.51 20.71 8.69
CA LEU A 229 2.39 21.00 9.59
C LEU A 229 1.23 21.80 8.97
N GLN A 230 1.50 22.72 8.05
CA GLN A 230 0.50 23.62 7.44
C GLN A 230 0.03 23.14 6.07
N ASN A 231 0.96 22.70 5.21
CA ASN A 231 0.67 22.43 3.78
C ASN A 231 0.30 20.96 3.53
N SER A 232 0.29 20.14 4.57
CA SER A 232 -0.12 18.74 4.50
C SER A 232 -1.60 18.60 4.85
N THR A 233 -2.30 17.66 4.21
CA THR A 233 -3.70 17.36 4.54
C THR A 233 -3.80 16.80 5.97
N PRO A 234 -4.92 16.96 6.69
CA PRO A 234 -5.07 16.46 8.07
C PRO A 234 -4.73 14.97 8.25
N GLU A 235 -4.92 14.18 7.19
CA GLU A 235 -4.63 12.76 7.08
C GLU A 235 -3.12 12.49 6.95
N THR A 236 -2.40 13.29 6.17
CA THR A 236 -0.97 13.10 5.88
C THR A 236 -0.03 13.78 6.88
N ILE A 237 -0.50 14.75 7.68
CA ILE A 237 0.30 15.41 8.73
C ILE A 237 0.88 14.40 9.72
N ALA A 238 0.12 13.35 10.09
CA ALA A 238 0.60 12.35 11.04
C ALA A 238 1.77 11.53 10.47
N ASP A 239 1.60 10.98 9.27
CA ASP A 239 2.61 10.15 8.62
C ASP A 239 3.89 10.95 8.32
N ARG A 240 3.74 12.17 7.81
CA ARG A 240 4.86 13.07 7.50
C ARG A 240 5.51 13.64 8.75
N GLY A 241 4.72 13.88 9.79
CA GLY A 241 5.22 14.24 11.12
C GLY A 241 6.07 13.12 11.72
N ILE A 242 5.63 11.85 11.58
CA ILE A 242 6.41 10.67 11.97
C ILE A 242 7.70 10.56 11.15
N GLU A 243 7.65 10.81 9.84
CA GLU A 243 8.86 10.85 9.00
C GLU A 243 9.85 11.91 9.52
N LEU A 244 9.36 13.15 9.74
CA LEU A 244 10.17 14.27 10.24
C LEU A 244 10.87 13.95 11.57
N ILE A 245 10.14 13.44 12.56
CA ILE A 245 10.71 13.16 13.90
C ILE A 245 11.63 11.94 13.93
N ASN A 246 11.66 11.12 12.87
CA ASN A 246 12.59 10.00 12.79
C ASN A 246 13.87 10.35 12.04
N LEU A 247 13.99 11.59 11.54
CA LEU A 247 15.20 12.06 10.87
C LEU A 247 16.35 12.30 11.87
N PRO A 248 17.61 12.09 11.45
CA PRO A 248 18.78 12.18 12.32
C PRO A 248 19.22 13.65 12.49
N PHE A 249 18.51 14.41 13.32
CA PHE A 249 18.87 15.80 13.62
C PHE A 249 20.23 15.92 14.32
N SER A 250 20.98 16.96 13.96
CA SER A 250 22.13 17.42 14.73
C SER A 250 21.66 18.07 16.04
N LYS A 251 22.58 18.32 16.99
CA LYS A 251 22.24 19.04 18.23
C LYS A 251 21.70 20.45 17.96
N GLU A 252 22.21 21.10 16.93
CA GLU A 252 21.77 22.44 16.52
C GLU A 252 20.38 22.39 15.87
N GLU A 253 20.13 21.42 14.99
CA GLU A 253 18.82 21.21 14.36
C GLU A 253 17.75 20.83 15.40
N GLU A 254 18.09 20.05 16.43
CA GLU A 254 17.20 19.76 17.55
C GLU A 254 16.80 21.05 18.29
N SER A 255 17.77 21.95 18.53
CA SER A 255 17.51 23.24 19.17
C SER A 255 16.62 24.14 18.30
N TRP A 256 16.82 24.17 16.99
CA TRP A 256 15.98 24.94 16.06
C TRP A 256 14.56 24.37 16.00
N PHE A 257 14.43 23.04 16.02
CA PHE A 257 13.15 22.34 16.02
C PHE A 257 12.31 22.69 17.26
N GLU A 258 12.90 22.58 18.46
CA GLU A 258 12.25 22.93 19.72
C GLU A 258 11.97 24.44 19.82
N GLU A 259 12.94 25.29 19.46
CA GLU A 259 12.77 26.75 19.49
C GLU A 259 11.63 27.19 18.58
N TYR A 260 11.59 26.70 17.34
CA TYR A 260 10.57 27.07 16.36
C TYR A 260 9.15 26.64 16.79
N LEU A 261 8.98 25.41 17.31
CA LEU A 261 7.67 24.86 17.68
C LEU A 261 7.19 25.28 19.08
N LEU A 262 8.07 25.65 20.00
CA LEU A 262 7.69 26.06 21.36
C LEU A 262 7.67 27.59 21.54
N ARG A 263 8.57 28.33 20.88
CA ARG A 263 8.78 29.77 21.13
C ARG A 263 8.77 30.63 19.85
N GLY A 264 9.05 30.05 18.70
CA GLY A 264 9.18 30.74 17.41
C GLY A 264 7.89 30.82 16.62
N GLY A 265 8.02 31.06 15.31
CA GLY A 265 6.88 31.21 14.39
C GLY A 265 6.00 29.96 14.25
N GLY A 266 6.50 28.79 14.65
CA GLY A 266 5.80 27.51 14.61
C GLY A 266 4.90 27.22 15.81
N HIS A 267 4.95 28.01 16.89
CA HIS A 267 4.18 27.73 18.12
C HIS A 267 2.66 27.72 17.89
N GLY A 268 2.15 28.52 16.94
CA GLY A 268 0.73 28.57 16.59
C GLY A 268 0.25 27.41 15.72
N LEU A 269 1.13 26.52 15.26
CA LEU A 269 0.78 25.46 14.32
C LEU A 269 -0.04 24.35 15.01
N ARG A 270 -1.03 23.83 14.28
CA ARG A 270 -1.84 22.71 14.76
C ARG A 270 -0.94 21.48 14.93
N LYS A 271 -1.01 20.82 16.09
CA LYS A 271 -0.15 19.68 16.47
C LYS A 271 1.34 20.01 16.69
N ALA A 272 1.75 21.28 16.77
CA ALA A 272 3.14 21.66 17.06
C ALA A 272 3.70 20.95 18.31
N LYS A 273 2.99 21.10 19.44
CA LYS A 273 3.36 20.49 20.73
C LYS A 273 3.32 18.96 20.68
N ASP A 274 2.32 18.40 19.99
CA ASP A 274 2.16 16.95 19.80
C ASP A 274 3.39 16.34 19.12
N ILE A 275 3.96 17.02 18.10
CA ILE A 275 5.17 16.54 17.41
C ILE A 275 6.41 16.66 18.30
N VAL A 276 6.55 17.73 19.09
CA VAL A 276 7.67 17.88 20.04
C VAL A 276 7.66 16.74 21.08
N ILE A 277 6.49 16.44 21.66
CA ILE A 277 6.36 15.32 22.61
C ILE A 277 6.70 13.99 21.95
N LEU A 278 6.21 13.76 20.73
CA LEU A 278 6.50 12.53 19.99
C LEU A 278 8.00 12.39 19.69
N ARG A 279 8.70 13.49 19.37
CA ARG A 279 10.17 13.53 19.19
C ARG A 279 10.92 13.23 20.49
N HIS A 280 10.52 13.83 21.61
CA HIS A 280 11.12 13.55 22.92
C HIS A 280 10.95 12.08 23.32
N ILE A 281 9.76 11.50 23.12
CA ILE A 281 9.50 10.08 23.38
C ILE A 281 10.36 9.20 22.45
N ALA A 282 10.42 9.50 21.16
CA ALA A 282 11.20 8.73 20.19
C ALA A 282 12.72 8.76 20.45
N THR A 283 13.22 9.86 21.01
CA THR A 283 14.64 10.04 21.37
C THR A 283 14.97 9.62 22.80
N GLY A 284 13.99 9.14 23.57
CA GLY A 284 14.17 8.67 24.95
C GLY A 284 14.25 9.79 26.00
N LYS A 285 13.93 11.03 25.63
CA LYS A 285 13.91 12.20 26.53
C LYS A 285 12.56 12.31 27.25
N PHE A 286 12.25 11.31 28.08
CA PHE A 286 10.94 11.18 28.72
C PHE A 286 10.63 12.32 29.71
N GLU A 287 11.61 12.83 30.45
CA GLU A 287 11.43 13.95 31.39
C GLU A 287 11.02 15.24 30.65
N GLU A 288 11.74 15.60 29.59
CA GLU A 288 11.44 16.76 28.73
C GLU A 288 10.03 16.65 28.12
N SER A 289 9.58 15.43 27.79
CA SER A 289 8.23 15.20 27.25
C SER A 289 7.10 15.53 28.25
N LEU A 290 7.35 15.40 29.56
CA LEU A 290 6.37 15.70 30.62
C LEU A 290 6.24 17.21 30.88
N GLU A 291 7.28 17.99 30.57
CA GLU A 291 7.28 19.45 30.74
C GLU A 291 6.38 20.16 29.71
N VAL A 292 6.17 19.54 28.54
CA VAL A 292 5.38 20.11 27.45
C VAL A 292 3.88 19.92 27.71
N LYS A 293 3.23 20.97 28.22
CA LYS A 293 1.77 20.97 28.47
C LYS A 293 0.97 21.00 27.16
N THR A 294 0.23 19.92 26.90
CA THR A 294 -0.65 19.78 25.73
C THR A 294 -2.10 20.07 26.10
N ALA A 295 -2.80 20.86 25.29
CA ALA A 295 -4.22 21.19 25.51
C ALA A 295 -5.18 20.11 24.97
N ASN A 296 -4.66 19.08 24.31
CA ASN A 296 -5.44 18.16 23.50
C ASN A 296 -5.84 16.91 24.31
N THR A 297 -7.06 16.93 24.83
CA THR A 297 -7.65 15.84 25.65
C THR A 297 -8.36 14.78 24.83
N ARG A 298 -8.38 14.91 23.50
CA ARG A 298 -9.09 14.00 22.61
C ARG A 298 -8.48 12.60 22.70
N THR A 299 -9.28 11.65 23.16
CA THR A 299 -8.91 10.24 23.21
C THR A 299 -9.06 9.62 21.82
N VAL A 300 -8.03 8.89 21.39
CA VAL A 300 -8.03 8.07 20.18
C VAL A 300 -7.76 6.64 20.62
N ASN A 301 -8.71 5.73 20.39
CA ASN A 301 -8.63 4.32 20.83
C ASN A 301 -8.32 4.17 22.34
N GLY A 302 -8.87 5.05 23.19
CA GLY A 302 -8.65 5.03 24.65
C GLY A 302 -7.34 5.66 25.12
N LEU A 303 -6.50 6.16 24.21
CA LEU A 303 -5.23 6.82 24.51
C LEU A 303 -5.34 8.33 24.28
N ASN A 304 -4.82 9.13 25.20
CA ASN A 304 -4.56 10.56 25.01
C ASN A 304 -3.18 10.91 25.59
N TRP A 305 -2.73 12.15 25.36
CA TRP A 305 -1.42 12.60 25.86
C TRP A 305 -1.29 12.53 27.38
N ASN A 306 -2.38 12.64 28.14
CA ASN A 306 -2.36 12.48 29.59
C ASN A 306 -2.18 11.01 30.00
N THR A 307 -2.84 10.06 29.32
CA THR A 307 -2.67 8.62 29.55
C THR A 307 -1.24 8.19 29.21
N LEU A 308 -0.65 8.75 28.14
CA LEU A 308 0.75 8.51 27.77
C LEU A 308 1.72 9.14 28.77
N ALA A 309 1.51 10.40 29.16
CA ALA A 309 2.31 11.07 30.18
C ALA A 309 2.29 10.30 31.51
N ASN A 310 1.11 9.88 31.97
CA ASN A 310 0.97 9.01 33.14
C ASN A 310 1.73 7.69 32.93
N GLY A 311 1.59 7.04 31.77
CA GLY A 311 2.32 5.80 31.47
C GLY A 311 3.85 5.96 31.48
N VAL A 312 4.35 7.11 31.05
CA VAL A 312 5.77 7.47 31.12
C VAL A 312 6.18 7.76 32.57
N GLU A 313 5.37 8.49 33.34
CA GLU A 313 5.57 8.79 34.76
C GLU A 313 5.56 7.54 35.64
N TYR A 314 4.72 6.55 35.32
CA TYR A 314 4.63 5.25 36.00
C TYR A 314 5.60 4.18 35.45
N GLY A 315 6.30 4.47 34.35
CA GLY A 315 7.52 3.76 33.89
C GLY A 315 7.35 2.65 32.84
N LEU A 316 8.28 2.62 31.86
CA LEU A 316 8.50 1.54 30.86
C LEU A 316 9.89 0.83 31.02
N GLY A 317 10.42 0.73 32.26
CA GLY A 317 11.46 -0.21 32.77
C GLY A 317 12.96 0.04 32.44
N PRO A 318 13.98 -0.66 33.05
CA PRO A 318 14.04 -1.50 34.27
C PRO A 318 14.94 -0.92 35.41
N ARG A 319 14.89 -1.57 36.58
CA ARG A 319 15.45 -1.24 37.92
C ARG A 319 16.98 -1.01 37.99
N LEU A 320 17.43 -0.11 38.88
CA LEU A 320 18.35 -0.36 40.00
C LEU A 320 18.75 0.96 40.67
N ASP A 321 18.29 1.21 41.90
CA ASP A 321 19.03 2.05 42.84
C ASP A 321 19.32 1.25 44.11
N THR A 322 20.61 1.11 44.37
CA THR A 322 21.29 0.11 45.19
C THR A 322 21.24 0.37 46.70
N ASN A 323 20.28 1.15 47.19
CA ASN A 323 20.22 1.55 48.61
C ASN A 323 19.15 0.83 49.44
N THR A 324 18.31 -0.02 48.83
CA THR A 324 17.25 -0.77 49.52
C THR A 324 17.59 -2.24 49.75
N MET A 325 18.79 -2.69 49.36
CA MET A 325 19.24 -4.09 49.55
C MET A 325 19.88 -4.35 50.92
N SER A 326 20.21 -3.29 51.67
CA SER A 326 20.75 -3.39 53.04
C SER A 326 19.65 -3.52 54.09
N THR A 327 18.51 -2.85 53.89
CA THR A 327 17.40 -2.81 54.87
C THR A 327 16.43 -3.99 54.77
N LEU A 328 16.45 -4.75 53.66
CA LEU A 328 15.58 -5.91 53.47
C LEU A 328 16.21 -7.24 53.91
N ALA A 329 17.51 -7.28 54.22
CA ALA A 329 18.15 -8.46 54.79
C ALA A 329 17.84 -8.62 56.29
N ASP A 330 17.72 -7.50 57.03
CA ASP A 330 17.40 -7.52 58.46
C ASP A 330 15.87 -7.60 58.75
N ALA A 331 15.02 -7.22 57.80
CA ALA A 331 13.56 -7.31 57.94
C ALA A 331 13.01 -8.73 57.69
N ALA A 332 13.72 -9.57 56.92
CA ALA A 332 13.26 -10.91 56.54
C ALA A 332 13.35 -11.96 57.66
N VAL A 333 13.95 -11.64 58.82
CA VAL A 333 14.05 -12.55 59.98
C VAL A 333 12.98 -12.27 61.05
N ALA A 334 12.30 -11.11 61.01
CA ALA A 334 11.38 -10.68 62.07
C ALA A 334 9.89 -10.92 61.77
N GLU A 335 9.50 -11.25 60.55
CA GLU A 335 8.09 -11.22 60.11
C GLU A 335 7.48 -12.62 59.84
N ALA A 336 7.93 -13.64 60.57
CA ALA A 336 7.32 -14.98 60.55
C ALA A 336 6.37 -15.25 61.75
N THR A 337 6.15 -14.26 62.62
CA THR A 337 5.31 -14.44 63.83
C THR A 337 4.47 -13.20 64.12
N ASN A 338 3.40 -12.96 63.38
CA ASN A 338 2.07 -12.71 63.95
C ASN A 338 1.04 -12.42 62.86
N THR A 339 -0.09 -13.08 63.06
CA THR A 339 -1.30 -13.10 62.26
C THR A 339 -2.09 -11.78 62.31
N ASN A 340 -2.85 -11.58 61.22
CA ASN A 340 -4.21 -10.99 61.17
C ASN A 340 -4.39 -9.49 60.91
N ASN A 341 -5.22 -9.28 59.88
CA ASN A 341 -6.24 -8.26 59.66
C ASN A 341 -5.92 -6.99 58.84
N ASP A 342 -6.74 -6.88 57.79
CA ASP A 342 -7.33 -5.70 57.14
C ASP A 342 -6.64 -5.07 55.92
N ASP A 343 -7.13 -5.54 54.76
CA ASP A 343 -7.72 -4.79 53.63
C ASP A 343 -7.11 -3.43 53.25
N HIS A 344 -6.52 -3.38 52.04
CA HIS A 344 -6.97 -2.41 51.02
C HIS A 344 -6.79 -2.93 49.59
N GLN A 345 -7.94 -3.04 48.91
CA GLN A 345 -8.15 -3.42 47.52
C GLN A 345 -7.48 -2.44 46.53
N THR A 346 -6.83 -2.99 45.51
CA THR A 346 -6.77 -2.36 44.18
C THR A 346 -7.28 -3.36 43.14
N SER A 347 -8.33 -2.93 42.44
CA SER A 347 -9.17 -3.73 41.56
C SER A 347 -8.46 -4.10 40.25
N ILE A 348 -8.08 -5.37 40.12
CA ILE A 348 -7.92 -6.04 38.82
C ILE A 348 -9.26 -6.70 38.52
N GLN A 349 -10.02 -6.17 37.56
CA GLN A 349 -11.27 -6.81 37.14
C GLN A 349 -10.99 -8.06 36.28
N ASP A 350 -11.19 -9.19 36.94
CA ASP A 350 -11.94 -10.37 36.48
C ASP A 350 -11.59 -10.99 35.12
N GLY A 351 -10.41 -11.60 35.11
CA GLY A 351 -10.09 -12.75 34.26
C GLY A 351 -9.54 -13.91 35.07
N ASP A 352 -9.94 -14.08 36.34
CA ASP A 352 -9.59 -15.27 37.11
C ASP A 352 -9.96 -16.51 36.28
N ASN A 353 -8.93 -17.26 35.88
CA ASN A 353 -9.08 -18.45 35.07
C ASN A 353 -10.20 -19.31 35.68
N LYS A 354 -11.25 -19.58 34.90
CA LYS A 354 -12.35 -20.45 35.33
C LYS A 354 -11.82 -21.78 35.88
N PHE A 355 -10.66 -22.24 35.37
CA PHE A 355 -9.87 -23.34 35.90
C PHE A 355 -9.37 -23.13 37.34
N GLN A 356 -8.78 -21.97 37.66
CA GLN A 356 -8.32 -21.67 39.03
C GLN A 356 -9.49 -21.56 40.02
N LYS A 357 -10.60 -20.95 39.60
CA LYS A 357 -11.85 -20.89 40.40
C LYS A 357 -12.48 -22.28 40.61
N ALA A 358 -12.43 -23.13 39.60
CA ALA A 358 -12.92 -24.50 39.74
C ALA A 358 -11.99 -25.37 40.62
N ILE A 359 -10.67 -25.25 40.45
CA ILE A 359 -9.69 -25.95 41.27
C ILE A 359 -9.80 -25.52 42.74
N SER A 360 -10.00 -24.23 43.02
CA SER A 360 -10.18 -23.77 44.40
C SER A 360 -11.48 -24.30 45.02
N ALA A 361 -12.58 -24.34 44.27
CA ALA A 361 -13.84 -24.93 44.73
C ALA A 361 -13.69 -26.42 45.10
N TRP A 362 -13.11 -27.22 44.20
CA TRP A 362 -12.87 -28.65 44.44
C TRP A 362 -11.84 -28.90 45.56
N ARG A 363 -10.87 -28.01 45.74
CA ARG A 363 -9.92 -28.05 46.86
C ARG A 363 -10.59 -27.73 48.20
N THR A 364 -11.61 -26.87 48.19
CA THR A 364 -12.36 -26.48 49.39
C THR A 364 -13.31 -27.57 49.85
N ILE A 365 -13.88 -28.33 48.91
CA ILE A 365 -14.74 -29.49 49.22
C ILE A 365 -13.95 -30.61 49.90
N ASP A 366 -12.65 -30.75 49.56
CA ASP A 366 -11.73 -31.74 50.10
C ASP A 366 -12.39 -33.11 50.37
N LEU A 367 -12.68 -33.82 49.27
CA LEU A 367 -13.32 -35.14 49.32
C LEU A 367 -12.61 -36.11 50.28
N THR A 368 -11.30 -35.94 50.49
CA THR A 368 -10.48 -36.74 51.38
C THR A 368 -10.93 -36.66 52.84
N SER A 369 -11.34 -35.49 53.31
CA SER A 369 -11.83 -35.28 54.67
C SER A 369 -13.36 -35.37 54.77
N LEU A 370 -14.07 -35.01 53.71
CA LEU A 370 -15.53 -35.08 53.64
C LEU A 370 -16.05 -36.53 53.73
N ILE A 371 -15.43 -37.48 53.02
CA ILE A 371 -15.85 -38.89 53.02
C ILE A 371 -15.81 -39.51 54.45
N PRO A 372 -14.70 -39.42 55.20
CA PRO A 372 -14.68 -39.90 56.60
C PRO A 372 -15.71 -39.21 57.51
N SER A 373 -15.97 -37.92 57.31
CA SER A 373 -16.97 -37.20 58.09
C SER A 373 -18.39 -37.71 57.80
N LEU A 374 -18.69 -37.99 56.53
CA LEU A 374 -19.94 -38.58 56.07
C LEU A 374 -20.11 -40.00 56.62
N ASP A 375 -19.05 -40.80 56.61
CA ASP A 375 -19.07 -42.15 57.18
C ASP A 375 -19.39 -42.13 58.69
N ASN A 376 -18.85 -41.16 59.43
CA ASN A 376 -19.20 -40.99 60.84
C ASN A 376 -20.67 -40.59 61.02
N THR A 377 -21.18 -39.62 60.24
CA THR A 377 -22.60 -39.24 60.31
C THR A 377 -23.53 -40.38 59.91
N ALA A 378 -23.16 -41.20 58.92
CA ALA A 378 -23.91 -42.39 58.52
C ALA A 378 -23.94 -43.43 59.66
N SER A 379 -22.83 -43.62 60.37
CA SER A 379 -22.75 -44.48 61.55
C SER A 379 -23.68 -43.97 62.67
N GLU A 380 -23.67 -42.67 62.94
CA GLU A 380 -24.57 -42.03 63.92
C GLU A 380 -26.05 -42.21 63.54
N ILE A 381 -26.40 -42.07 62.27
CA ILE A 381 -27.77 -42.33 61.77
C ILE A 381 -28.20 -43.77 62.04
N VAL A 382 -27.32 -44.74 61.76
CA VAL A 382 -27.60 -46.16 62.05
C VAL A 382 -27.78 -46.39 63.55
N GLN A 383 -26.99 -45.71 64.38
CA GLN A 383 -27.12 -45.79 65.84
C GLN A 383 -28.44 -45.18 66.31
N TYR A 384 -28.82 -44.00 65.82
CA TYR A 384 -30.11 -43.36 66.13
C TYR A 384 -31.31 -44.19 65.67
N GLN A 385 -31.22 -44.86 64.53
CA GLN A 385 -32.26 -45.79 64.08
C GLN A 385 -32.43 -46.95 65.07
N ARG A 386 -31.33 -47.54 65.56
CA ARG A 386 -31.37 -48.59 66.59
C ARG A 386 -31.96 -48.06 67.89
N ASP A 387 -31.48 -46.93 68.39
CA ASP A 387 -31.92 -46.35 69.66
C ASP A 387 -33.40 -45.94 69.63
N SER A 388 -33.88 -45.38 68.51
CA SER A 388 -35.30 -45.06 68.33
C SER A 388 -36.19 -46.29 68.41
N THR A 389 -35.75 -47.45 67.88
CA THR A 389 -36.52 -48.69 67.98
C THR A 389 -36.57 -49.25 69.40
N VAL A 390 -35.47 -49.14 70.16
CA VAL A 390 -35.39 -49.60 71.55
C VAL A 390 -36.23 -48.70 72.46
N GLN A 391 -36.06 -47.38 72.37
CA GLN A 391 -36.81 -46.42 73.18
C GLN A 391 -38.31 -46.45 72.88
N ARG A 392 -38.72 -46.72 71.63
CA ARG A 392 -40.13 -46.94 71.29
C ARG A 392 -40.70 -48.18 71.99
N LYS A 393 -39.93 -49.27 72.08
CA LYS A 393 -40.32 -50.48 72.82
C LYS A 393 -40.41 -50.20 74.33
N ASP A 394 -39.44 -49.50 74.90
CA ASP A 394 -39.43 -49.14 76.32
C ASP A 394 -40.58 -48.20 76.68
N LEU A 395 -40.90 -47.24 75.82
CA LEU A 395 -42.04 -46.34 75.98
C LEU A 395 -43.36 -47.13 75.92
N ALA A 396 -43.52 -48.01 74.94
CA ALA A 396 -44.70 -48.88 74.85
C ALA A 396 -44.87 -49.77 76.09
N GLN A 397 -43.76 -50.28 76.64
CA GLN A 397 -43.76 -51.07 77.86
C GLN A 397 -44.12 -50.20 79.09
N LYS A 398 -43.55 -49.01 79.24
CA LYS A 398 -43.92 -48.06 80.31
C LYS A 398 -45.38 -47.63 80.23
N THR A 399 -45.94 -47.43 79.03
CA THR A 399 -47.37 -47.14 78.84
C THR A 399 -48.24 -48.33 79.22
N LYS A 400 -47.80 -49.56 78.91
CA LYS A 400 -48.49 -50.80 79.30
C LYS A 400 -48.48 -51.00 80.82
N ASP A 401 -47.36 -50.71 81.48
CA ASP A 401 -47.21 -50.88 82.92
C ASP A 401 -47.95 -49.78 83.69
N PHE A 402 -47.94 -48.53 83.19
CA PHE A 402 -48.78 -47.44 83.70
C PHE A 402 -50.28 -47.79 83.68
N ARG A 403 -50.75 -48.47 82.63
CA ARG A 403 -52.16 -48.89 82.51
C ARG A 403 -52.58 -49.92 83.57
N LYS A 404 -51.63 -50.68 84.15
CA LYS A 404 -51.89 -51.71 85.16
C LYS A 404 -51.93 -51.17 86.60
N LEU A 405 -51.50 -49.93 86.83
CA LEU A 405 -51.49 -49.30 88.15
C LEU A 405 -52.92 -48.97 88.62
N ASP A 406 -53.10 -48.86 89.95
CA ASP A 406 -54.31 -48.32 90.57
C ASP A 406 -54.36 -46.79 90.41
N ASP A 407 -55.51 -46.15 90.71
CA ASP A 407 -55.68 -44.73 90.40
C ASP A 407 -54.77 -43.81 91.23
N ALA A 408 -54.39 -44.22 92.44
CA ALA A 408 -53.38 -43.52 93.25
C ALA A 408 -51.97 -43.65 92.64
N GLY A 409 -51.59 -44.85 92.18
CA GLY A 409 -50.31 -45.11 91.49
C GLY A 409 -50.21 -44.43 90.12
N LYS A 410 -51.31 -44.38 89.36
CA LYS A 410 -51.37 -43.61 88.10
C LYS A 410 -51.07 -42.14 88.35
N LEU A 411 -51.70 -41.52 89.36
CA LEU A 411 -51.53 -40.09 89.62
C LEU A 411 -50.07 -39.73 89.99
N ALA A 412 -49.35 -40.65 90.64
CA ALA A 412 -47.91 -40.51 90.92
C ALA A 412 -47.02 -40.68 89.65
N GLU A 413 -47.35 -41.63 88.77
CA GLU A 413 -46.49 -42.00 87.62
C GLU A 413 -46.83 -41.25 86.30
N VAL A 414 -47.96 -40.54 86.19
CA VAL A 414 -48.35 -39.78 84.97
C VAL A 414 -47.23 -38.83 84.54
N LYS A 415 -46.59 -38.14 85.50
CA LYS A 415 -45.50 -37.21 85.22
C LYS A 415 -44.27 -37.92 84.68
N GLY A 416 -43.97 -39.12 85.18
CA GLY A 416 -42.88 -39.97 84.70
C GLY A 416 -43.13 -40.46 83.27
N LEU A 417 -44.37 -40.89 82.97
CA LEU A 417 -44.77 -41.32 81.64
C LEU A 417 -44.73 -40.18 80.62
N LEU A 418 -45.29 -39.02 80.95
CA LEU A 418 -45.28 -37.84 80.09
C LEU A 418 -43.84 -37.38 79.79
N LYS A 419 -42.96 -37.40 80.81
CA LYS A 419 -41.54 -37.08 80.63
C LYS A 419 -40.83 -38.08 79.72
N ALA A 420 -41.20 -39.37 79.76
CA ALA A 420 -40.68 -40.37 78.84
C ALA A 420 -41.13 -40.14 77.38
N TYR A 421 -42.40 -39.77 77.15
CA TYR A 421 -42.90 -39.37 75.83
C TYR A 421 -42.20 -38.12 75.30
N GLN A 422 -42.04 -37.09 76.15
CA GLN A 422 -41.32 -35.87 75.81
C GLN A 422 -39.87 -36.18 75.40
N THR A 423 -39.17 -36.98 76.20
CA THR A 423 -37.78 -37.38 75.92
C THR A 423 -37.66 -38.12 74.58
N PHE A 424 -38.60 -39.00 74.25
CA PHE A 424 -38.62 -39.70 72.96
C PHE A 424 -38.87 -38.75 71.77
N ILE A 425 -39.80 -37.78 71.92
CA ILE A 425 -40.06 -36.76 70.90
C ILE A 425 -38.85 -35.85 70.70
N ASP A 426 -38.19 -35.44 71.79
CA ASP A 426 -36.98 -34.61 71.75
C ASP A 426 -35.84 -35.34 71.03
N LEU A 427 -35.64 -36.63 71.32
CA LEU A 427 -34.65 -37.47 70.66
C LEU A 427 -34.94 -37.64 69.16
N LEU A 428 -36.19 -37.89 68.78
CA LEU A 428 -36.59 -37.98 67.38
C LEU A 428 -36.39 -36.65 66.63
N THR A 429 -36.72 -35.54 67.30
CA THR A 429 -36.59 -34.19 66.74
C THR A 429 -35.12 -33.81 66.57
N ASN A 430 -34.27 -34.11 67.55
CA ASN A 430 -32.83 -33.85 67.48
C ASN A 430 -32.15 -34.71 66.42
N HIS A 431 -32.53 -35.98 66.29
CA HIS A 431 -32.05 -36.85 65.20
C HIS A 431 -32.44 -36.29 63.82
N SER A 432 -33.70 -35.90 63.64
CA SER A 432 -34.17 -35.29 62.39
C SER A 432 -33.44 -33.97 62.08
N LYS A 433 -33.17 -33.13 63.07
CA LYS A 433 -32.39 -31.91 62.89
C LYS A 433 -30.95 -32.18 62.51
N SER A 434 -30.28 -33.13 63.18
CA SER A 434 -28.88 -33.50 62.90
C SER A 434 -28.73 -34.05 61.47
N THR A 435 -29.62 -34.96 61.07
CA THR A 435 -29.61 -35.55 59.71
C THR A 435 -29.89 -34.53 58.61
N ASN A 436 -30.89 -33.68 58.79
CA ASN A 436 -31.17 -32.61 57.82
C ASN A 436 -30.02 -31.59 57.74
N SER A 437 -29.38 -31.28 58.87
CA SER A 437 -28.21 -30.40 58.90
C SER A 437 -27.02 -30.98 58.14
N ALA A 438 -26.70 -32.25 58.40
CA ALA A 438 -25.61 -32.95 57.71
C ALA A 438 -25.86 -33.07 56.20
N PHE A 439 -27.10 -33.37 55.79
CA PHE A 439 -27.47 -33.43 54.38
C PHE A 439 -27.33 -32.07 53.68
N LEU A 440 -27.83 -30.99 54.30
CA LEU A 440 -27.78 -29.65 53.71
C LEU A 440 -26.33 -29.13 53.58
N GLN A 441 -25.45 -29.44 54.54
CA GLN A 441 -24.04 -29.07 54.50
C GLN A 441 -23.30 -29.72 53.31
N VAL A 442 -23.61 -30.98 53.01
CA VAL A 442 -23.03 -31.72 51.88
C VAL A 442 -23.63 -31.25 50.56
N TYR A 443 -24.94 -31.00 50.54
CA TYR A 443 -25.62 -30.52 49.36
C TYR A 443 -25.16 -29.11 48.96
N SER A 444 -25.02 -28.18 49.92
CA SER A 444 -24.56 -26.81 49.63
C SER A 444 -23.16 -26.81 49.03
N SER A 445 -22.22 -27.51 49.66
CA SER A 445 -20.82 -27.60 49.21
C SER A 445 -20.68 -28.25 47.84
N LEU A 446 -21.48 -29.26 47.52
CA LEU A 446 -21.46 -29.90 46.20
C LEU A 446 -22.21 -29.09 45.13
N SER A 447 -23.25 -28.35 45.50
CA SER A 447 -24.04 -27.53 44.56
C SER A 447 -23.31 -26.28 44.06
N GLU A 448 -22.38 -25.76 44.85
CA GLU A 448 -21.54 -24.60 44.48
C GLU A 448 -20.34 -24.99 43.60
N ALA A 449 -20.04 -26.29 43.49
CA ALA A 449 -18.93 -26.82 42.72
C ALA A 449 -19.24 -26.88 41.21
N PRO A 450 -18.38 -26.36 40.32
CA PRO A 450 -18.53 -26.55 38.88
C PRO A 450 -18.21 -28.00 38.46
N ASP A 451 -18.86 -28.50 37.40
CA ASP A 451 -18.65 -29.85 36.85
C ASP A 451 -17.16 -30.09 36.48
N PRO A 452 -16.51 -31.15 36.98
CA PRO A 452 -15.10 -31.42 36.71
C PRO A 452 -14.85 -32.02 35.32
N TYR A 453 -15.86 -32.60 34.64
CA TYR A 453 -15.67 -33.30 33.37
C TYR A 453 -15.12 -32.38 32.25
N PRO A 454 -15.68 -31.18 32.00
CA PRO A 454 -15.15 -30.28 30.96
C PRO A 454 -13.74 -29.77 31.27
N LEU A 455 -13.38 -29.68 32.55
CA LEU A 455 -12.06 -29.21 32.97
C LEU A 455 -11.00 -30.29 32.70
N LEU A 456 -11.35 -31.56 32.94
CA LEU A 456 -10.47 -32.69 32.65
C LEU A 456 -10.28 -32.85 31.14
N GLU A 457 -11.34 -32.73 30.33
CA GLU A 457 -11.26 -32.77 28.87
C GLU A 457 -10.33 -31.68 28.31
N ALA A 458 -10.51 -30.43 28.75
CA ALA A 458 -9.65 -29.32 28.34
C ALA A 458 -8.19 -29.48 28.80
N SER A 459 -7.95 -30.12 29.96
CA SER A 459 -6.60 -30.39 30.44
C SER A 459 -5.89 -31.46 29.60
N VAL A 460 -6.63 -32.48 29.12
CA VAL A 460 -6.12 -33.51 28.22
C VAL A 460 -5.81 -32.91 26.85
N ASP A 461 -6.70 -32.10 26.29
CA ASP A 461 -6.48 -31.42 25.01
C ASP A 461 -5.27 -30.47 25.05
N SER A 462 -5.11 -29.73 26.16
CA SER A 462 -3.95 -28.86 26.38
C SER A 462 -2.64 -29.64 26.47
N LEU A 463 -2.65 -30.78 27.16
CA LEU A 463 -1.49 -31.66 27.26
C LEU A 463 -1.10 -32.24 25.89
N LEU A 464 -2.07 -32.76 25.14
CA LEU A 464 -1.84 -33.28 23.79
C LEU A 464 -1.31 -32.21 22.84
N LEU A 465 -1.87 -30.99 22.91
CA LEU A 465 -1.37 -29.87 22.12
C LEU A 465 0.06 -29.47 22.51
N SER A 466 0.39 -29.53 23.80
CA SER A 466 1.74 -29.23 24.28
C SER A 466 2.77 -30.26 23.81
N GLU A 467 2.41 -31.55 23.79
CA GLU A 467 3.26 -32.64 23.31
C GLU A 467 3.60 -32.49 21.81
N ASP A 468 2.64 -32.03 21.01
CA ASP A 468 2.82 -31.83 19.56
C ASP A 468 3.54 -30.54 19.17
N THR A 469 3.51 -29.52 20.04
CA THR A 469 4.01 -28.16 19.73
C THR A 469 5.41 -27.91 20.29
N LEU A 470 5.73 -28.45 21.46
CA LEU A 470 7.03 -28.31 22.11
C LEU A 470 8.23 -28.79 21.26
N PRO A 471 8.20 -29.96 20.57
CA PRO A 471 9.32 -30.38 19.71
C PRO A 471 9.51 -29.47 18.50
N LYS A 472 8.43 -28.90 17.95
CA LYS A 472 8.50 -27.99 16.80
C LYS A 472 9.09 -26.64 17.19
N VAL A 473 8.71 -26.12 18.36
CA VAL A 473 9.24 -24.87 18.89
C VAL A 473 10.72 -25.02 19.25
N THR A 474 11.12 -26.13 19.88
CA THR A 474 12.54 -26.39 20.22
C THR A 474 13.41 -26.54 18.96
N GLN A 475 12.93 -27.25 17.94
CA GLN A 475 13.62 -27.36 16.65
C GLN A 475 13.74 -26.02 15.92
N GLU A 476 12.69 -25.18 15.96
CA GLU A 476 12.74 -23.83 15.39
C GLU A 476 13.74 -22.95 16.16
N ASN A 477 13.81 -23.07 17.48
CA ASN A 477 14.79 -22.35 18.32
C ASN A 477 16.23 -22.75 17.97
N GLU A 478 16.50 -24.04 17.83
CA GLU A 478 17.83 -24.54 17.42
C GLU A 478 18.20 -24.06 16.01
N HIS A 479 17.25 -24.07 15.08
CA HIS A 479 17.46 -23.54 13.72
C HIS A 479 17.73 -22.04 13.72
N LEU A 480 17.00 -21.26 14.54
CA LEU A 480 17.23 -19.82 14.70
C LEU A 480 18.61 -19.55 15.30
N GLN A 481 19.04 -20.30 16.31
CA GLN A 481 20.39 -20.17 16.89
C GLN A 481 21.50 -20.47 15.86
N LYS A 482 21.33 -21.50 15.03
CA LYS A 482 22.26 -21.80 13.91
C LYS A 482 22.27 -20.71 12.83
N SER A 483 21.12 -20.10 12.57
CA SER A 483 21.01 -19.00 11.60
C SER A 483 21.66 -17.72 12.12
N VAL A 484 21.46 -17.39 13.40
CA VAL A 484 22.08 -16.24 14.06
C VAL A 484 23.59 -16.39 14.04
N SER A 485 24.14 -17.52 14.49
CA SER A 485 25.60 -17.74 14.49
C SER A 485 26.23 -17.61 13.09
N LYS A 486 25.57 -18.12 12.05
CA LYS A 486 26.03 -17.96 10.66
C LYS A 486 25.97 -16.50 10.19
N LEU A 487 24.91 -15.77 10.52
CA LEU A 487 24.79 -14.36 10.16
C LEU A 487 25.83 -13.51 10.91
N THR A 488 26.10 -13.82 12.17
CA THR A 488 27.15 -13.17 12.96
C THR A 488 28.52 -13.38 12.32
N SER A 489 28.89 -14.62 11.92
CA SER A 489 30.18 -14.85 11.26
C SER A 489 30.29 -14.15 9.89
N GLN A 490 29.19 -14.06 9.15
CA GLN A 490 29.16 -13.34 7.87
C GLN A 490 29.32 -11.83 8.08
N LEU A 491 28.73 -11.29 9.14
CA LEU A 491 28.88 -9.88 9.50
C LEU A 491 30.35 -9.58 9.84
N GLU A 492 30.98 -10.38 10.71
CA GLU A 492 32.39 -10.23 11.08
C GLU A 492 33.32 -10.29 9.85
N GLU A 493 33.08 -11.21 8.91
CA GLU A 493 33.85 -11.29 7.66
C GLU A 493 33.69 -10.04 6.79
N THR A 494 32.46 -9.50 6.69
CA THR A 494 32.21 -8.28 5.91
C THR A 494 32.80 -7.03 6.55
N GLU A 495 32.77 -6.93 7.88
CA GLU A 495 33.39 -5.84 8.63
C GLU A 495 34.92 -5.87 8.48
N ALA A 496 35.53 -7.06 8.57
CA ALA A 496 36.95 -7.23 8.32
C ALA A 496 37.32 -6.80 6.88
N ARG A 497 36.52 -7.17 5.88
CA ARG A 497 36.75 -6.75 4.49
C ARG A 497 36.61 -5.25 4.31
N LEU A 498 35.61 -4.62 4.95
CA LEU A 498 35.43 -3.18 4.90
C LEU A 498 36.62 -2.42 5.48
N GLU A 499 37.20 -2.92 6.58
CA GLU A 499 38.38 -2.30 7.19
C GLU A 499 39.63 -2.41 6.31
N THR A 500 39.80 -3.53 5.59
CA THR A 500 40.88 -3.66 4.59
C THR A 500 40.71 -2.71 3.41
N GLU A 501 39.47 -2.44 2.97
CA GLU A 501 39.22 -1.47 1.90
C GLU A 501 39.47 -0.04 2.38
N ARG A 502 39.04 0.30 3.60
CA ARG A 502 39.27 1.63 4.21
C ARG A 502 40.75 1.94 4.35
N SER A 503 41.54 0.99 4.86
CA SER A 503 42.99 1.16 4.96
C SER A 503 43.66 1.32 3.59
N ALA A 504 43.23 0.53 2.58
CA ALA A 504 43.74 0.69 1.21
C ALA A 504 43.38 2.07 0.62
N ARG A 505 42.15 2.56 0.82
CA ARG A 505 41.74 3.90 0.37
C ARG A 505 42.57 5.00 1.02
N ARG A 506 42.82 4.91 2.34
CA ARG A 506 43.66 5.87 3.07
C ARG A 506 45.08 5.92 2.49
N THR A 507 45.70 4.77 2.21
CA THR A 507 47.05 4.75 1.61
C THR A 507 47.11 5.35 0.20
N LEU A 508 46.04 5.21 -0.59
CA LEU A 508 45.95 5.83 -1.91
C LEU A 508 45.77 7.34 -1.81
N GLU A 509 44.95 7.81 -0.86
CA GLU A 509 44.73 9.23 -0.59
C GLU A 509 46.02 9.92 -0.12
N GLU A 510 46.74 9.31 0.84
CA GLU A 510 48.07 9.77 1.27
C GLU A 510 49.07 9.81 0.10
N GLY A 511 48.99 8.84 -0.82
CA GLY A 511 49.80 8.81 -2.05
C GLY A 511 49.43 9.88 -3.08
N LEU A 512 48.17 10.34 -3.12
CA LEU A 512 47.75 11.44 -3.97
C LEU A 512 48.12 12.79 -3.36
N ASP A 513 47.92 12.97 -2.06
CA ASP A 513 48.29 14.19 -1.33
C ASP A 513 49.78 14.50 -1.43
N THR A 514 50.63 13.47 -1.37
CA THR A 514 52.08 13.62 -1.56
C THR A 514 52.43 14.10 -2.96
N LYS A 515 51.78 13.56 -4.00
CA LYS A 515 51.97 14.01 -5.39
C LYS A 515 51.45 15.42 -5.62
N VAL A 516 50.30 15.78 -5.03
CA VAL A 516 49.76 17.14 -5.10
C VAL A 516 50.73 18.12 -4.48
N LYS A 517 51.26 17.82 -3.28
CA LYS A 517 52.28 18.67 -2.63
C LYS A 517 53.56 18.79 -3.47
N GLU A 518 54.04 17.71 -4.07
CA GLU A 518 55.20 17.76 -4.95
C GLU A 518 54.95 18.68 -6.16
N VAL A 519 53.79 18.55 -6.80
CA VAL A 519 53.37 19.43 -7.90
C VAL A 519 53.29 20.89 -7.43
N GLU A 520 52.61 21.17 -6.31
CA GLU A 520 52.52 22.52 -5.73
C GLU A 520 53.89 23.14 -5.46
N THR A 521 54.83 22.37 -4.88
CA THR A 521 56.19 22.85 -4.64
C THR A 521 56.95 23.14 -5.94
N SER A 522 56.77 22.31 -6.98
CA SER A 522 57.41 22.53 -8.28
C SER A 522 56.85 23.78 -8.97
N TRP A 523 55.54 24.02 -8.92
CA TRP A 523 54.92 25.21 -9.48
C TRP A 523 55.29 26.48 -8.71
N ALA A 524 55.38 26.39 -7.38
CA ALA A 524 55.86 27.50 -6.55
C ALA A 524 57.30 27.89 -6.91
N ALA A 525 58.18 26.91 -7.11
CA ALA A 525 59.57 27.17 -7.54
C ALA A 525 59.63 27.83 -8.92
N VAL A 526 58.83 27.36 -9.89
CA VAL A 526 58.75 27.97 -11.24
C VAL A 526 58.22 29.40 -11.17
N LEU A 527 57.21 29.67 -10.34
CA LEU A 527 56.68 31.01 -10.17
C LEU A 527 57.71 31.96 -9.55
N GLU A 528 58.48 31.51 -8.57
CA GLU A 528 59.54 32.33 -7.97
C GLU A 528 60.65 32.61 -8.98
N GLU A 529 61.09 31.61 -9.76
CA GLU A 529 62.08 31.82 -10.83
C GLU A 529 61.59 32.83 -11.89
N LYS A 530 60.30 32.76 -12.26
CA LYS A 530 59.70 33.73 -13.20
C LYS A 530 59.69 35.13 -12.61
N LYS A 531 59.36 35.27 -11.33
CA LYS A 531 59.34 36.55 -10.62
C LYS A 531 60.75 37.14 -10.54
N ASP A 532 61.75 36.35 -10.17
CA ASP A 532 63.15 36.78 -10.13
C ASP A 532 63.65 37.23 -11.52
N ASN A 533 63.23 36.55 -12.59
CA ASN A 533 63.56 36.93 -13.96
C ASN A 533 62.91 38.27 -14.36
N TRP A 534 61.66 38.51 -13.95
CA TRP A 534 61.00 39.80 -14.17
C TRP A 534 61.67 40.92 -13.38
N GLU A 535 62.02 40.68 -12.12
CA GLU A 535 62.74 41.64 -11.28
C GLU A 535 64.13 41.96 -11.87
N ALA A 536 64.85 40.95 -12.36
CA ALA A 536 66.12 41.15 -13.06
C ALA A 536 65.95 41.96 -14.35
N LYS A 537 64.88 41.73 -15.13
CA LYS A 537 64.57 42.54 -16.33
C LYS A 537 64.21 43.97 -15.99
N GLU A 538 63.42 44.18 -14.94
CA GLU A 538 63.06 45.52 -14.45
C GLU A 538 64.32 46.30 -14.08
N LYS A 539 65.21 45.69 -13.29
CA LYS A 539 66.50 46.29 -12.92
C LYS A 539 67.38 46.61 -14.13
N LEU A 540 67.48 45.72 -15.11
CA LEU A 540 68.24 45.98 -16.34
C LEU A 540 67.65 47.14 -17.16
N LEU A 541 66.33 47.29 -17.16
CA LEU A 541 65.67 48.43 -17.80
C LEU A 541 65.92 49.73 -17.03
N GLU A 542 65.89 49.70 -15.70
CA GLU A 542 66.26 50.84 -14.85
C GLU A 542 67.71 51.27 -15.09
N ASP A 543 68.66 50.34 -15.12
CA ASP A 543 70.07 50.61 -15.42
C ASP A 543 70.25 51.22 -16.84
N LYS A 544 69.47 50.74 -17.83
CA LYS A 544 69.46 51.33 -19.19
C LYS A 544 68.91 52.76 -19.20
N VAL A 545 67.87 53.04 -18.42
CA VAL A 545 67.33 54.40 -18.31
C VAL A 545 68.32 55.32 -17.60
N GLU A 546 68.95 54.86 -16.52
CA GLU A 546 69.94 55.63 -15.78
C GLU A 546 71.18 55.94 -16.63
N THR A 547 71.67 54.97 -17.41
CA THR A 547 72.76 55.19 -18.36
C THR A 547 72.38 56.15 -19.48
N GLN A 548 71.18 56.06 -20.04
CA GLN A 548 70.67 57.05 -21.01
C GLN A 548 70.57 58.46 -20.41
N ASP A 549 70.13 58.58 -19.15
CA ASP A 549 70.03 59.88 -18.48
C ASP A 549 71.42 60.48 -18.18
N ARG A 550 72.40 59.63 -17.81
CA ARG A 550 73.81 60.02 -17.73
C ARG A 550 74.35 60.53 -19.07
N LEU A 551 74.07 59.83 -20.17
CA LEU A 551 74.47 60.28 -21.51
C LEU A 551 73.79 61.61 -21.89
N LEU A 552 72.50 61.77 -21.61
CA LEU A 552 71.79 63.03 -21.86
C LEU A 552 72.35 64.19 -21.03
N THR A 553 72.73 63.95 -19.78
CA THR A 553 73.35 64.96 -18.93
C THR A 553 74.77 65.31 -19.41
N GLU A 554 75.56 64.33 -19.85
CA GLU A 554 76.87 64.56 -20.47
C GLU A 554 76.77 65.31 -21.82
N ILE A 555 75.80 64.98 -22.66
CA ILE A 555 75.52 65.70 -23.91
C ILE A 555 75.08 67.14 -23.60
N LYS A 556 74.24 67.36 -22.59
CA LYS A 556 73.87 68.72 -22.17
C LYS A 556 75.07 69.50 -21.65
N ALA A 557 75.92 68.87 -20.84
CA ALA A 557 77.13 69.50 -20.30
C ALA A 557 78.15 69.81 -21.41
N SER A 558 78.38 68.88 -22.34
CA SER A 558 79.28 69.07 -23.49
C SER A 558 78.72 70.09 -24.49
N TYR A 559 77.40 70.15 -24.69
CA TYR A 559 76.74 71.19 -25.48
C TYR A 559 76.91 72.56 -24.80
N GLU A 560 76.76 72.66 -23.48
CA GLU A 560 77.00 73.89 -22.72
C GLU A 560 78.47 74.33 -22.79
N VAL A 561 79.42 73.39 -22.69
CA VAL A 561 80.86 73.66 -22.84
C VAL A 561 81.21 74.09 -24.27
N THR A 562 80.66 73.43 -25.30
CA THR A 562 80.85 73.78 -26.71
C THR A 562 80.23 75.14 -27.02
N GLN A 563 79.07 75.46 -26.44
CA GLN A 563 78.44 76.77 -26.56
C GLN A 563 79.28 77.86 -25.86
N ARG A 564 79.93 77.55 -24.74
CA ARG A 564 80.86 78.45 -24.05
C ARG A 564 82.19 78.64 -24.79
N LEU A 565 82.75 77.59 -25.38
CA LEU A 565 83.96 77.69 -26.22
C LEU A 565 83.66 78.42 -27.54
N GLY A 566 82.52 78.17 -28.17
CA GLY A 566 82.10 78.83 -29.41
C GLY A 566 81.75 80.32 -29.24
N GLN A 567 81.55 80.79 -28.01
CA GLN A 567 81.38 82.22 -27.68
C GLN A 567 82.66 82.91 -27.22
N ALA A 568 83.75 82.17 -27.01
CA ALA A 568 85.02 82.69 -26.50
C ALA A 568 86.19 82.23 -27.37
N ASP A 569 86.16 82.59 -28.65
CA ASP A 569 87.32 83.09 -29.40
C ASP A 569 86.89 83.42 -30.84
N GLY A 570 86.90 84.71 -31.15
CA GLY A 570 87.04 85.16 -32.52
C GLY A 570 88.52 85.16 -32.85
N ASP A 571 88.98 84.17 -33.63
CA ASP A 571 90.17 84.35 -34.47
C ASP A 571 90.17 83.36 -35.64
N GLU A 572 90.26 83.91 -36.85
CA GLU A 572 90.37 83.21 -38.13
C GLU A 572 91.78 82.60 -38.27
N ASN A 573 92.07 81.40 -37.74
CA ASN A 573 93.20 80.55 -38.23
C ASN A 573 93.35 79.14 -37.59
N ASP A 574 92.30 78.31 -37.51
CA ASP A 574 92.51 76.86 -37.25
C ASP A 574 91.51 75.93 -37.98
N ALA A 575 91.26 76.21 -39.27
CA ALA A 575 90.41 75.35 -40.11
C ALA A 575 91.09 74.02 -40.53
N GLY A 576 92.37 73.82 -40.22
CA GLY A 576 93.14 72.65 -40.65
C GLY A 576 93.24 71.52 -39.62
N ARG A 577 93.21 71.84 -38.32
CA ARG A 577 93.39 70.84 -37.25
C ARG A 577 92.07 70.19 -36.82
N GLY A 578 90.97 70.95 -36.87
CA GLY A 578 89.62 70.47 -36.58
C GLY A 578 89.10 69.42 -37.56
N HIS A 579 89.49 69.46 -38.85
CA HIS A 579 89.04 68.47 -39.83
C HIS A 579 89.73 67.10 -39.66
N VAL A 580 90.99 67.07 -39.20
CA VAL A 580 91.70 65.80 -38.93
C VAL A 580 91.20 65.18 -37.63
N THR A 581 91.04 65.96 -36.56
CA THR A 581 90.46 65.46 -35.32
C THR A 581 88.98 65.12 -35.46
N SER A 582 88.21 65.85 -36.27
CA SER A 582 86.82 65.52 -36.59
C SER A 582 86.71 64.28 -37.46
N ALA A 583 87.60 64.10 -38.44
CA ALA A 583 87.61 62.87 -39.25
C ALA A 583 88.07 61.66 -38.43
N GLU A 584 89.02 61.82 -37.51
CA GLU A 584 89.41 60.77 -36.55
C GLU A 584 88.28 60.47 -35.56
N LEU A 585 87.58 61.48 -35.04
CA LEU A 585 86.38 61.30 -34.19
C LEU A 585 85.23 60.65 -34.95
N GLU A 586 85.01 61.03 -36.21
CA GLU A 586 83.97 60.44 -37.06
C GLU A 586 84.31 59.00 -37.43
N MET A 587 85.59 58.70 -37.67
CA MET A 587 86.05 57.34 -37.91
C MET A 587 85.92 56.48 -36.65
N VAL A 588 86.33 56.99 -35.48
CA VAL A 588 86.16 56.31 -34.18
C VAL A 588 84.68 56.16 -33.83
N ASN A 589 83.83 57.15 -34.13
CA ASN A 589 82.39 57.04 -33.92
C ASN A 589 81.77 56.02 -34.87
N SER A 590 82.20 55.97 -36.14
CA SER A 590 81.74 54.95 -37.09
C SER A 590 82.19 53.54 -36.70
N ASP A 591 83.39 53.40 -36.13
CA ASP A 591 83.89 52.15 -35.58
C ASP A 591 83.18 51.79 -34.27
N LEU A 592 82.80 52.76 -33.44
CA LEU A 592 81.98 52.58 -32.24
C LEU A 592 80.54 52.17 -32.60
N GLU A 593 79.94 52.78 -33.62
CA GLU A 593 78.63 52.40 -34.16
C GLU A 593 78.68 51.00 -34.76
N ARG A 594 79.75 50.67 -35.52
CA ARG A 594 79.91 49.34 -36.11
C ARG A 594 80.15 48.27 -35.05
N THR A 595 80.93 48.56 -34.01
CA THR A 595 81.19 47.63 -32.91
C THR A 595 79.98 47.51 -31.98
N SER A 596 79.23 48.58 -31.75
CA SER A 596 77.99 48.53 -30.96
C SER A 596 76.86 47.79 -31.67
N VAL A 597 76.71 47.96 -32.99
CA VAL A 597 75.79 47.15 -33.81
C VAL A 597 76.20 45.69 -33.79
N ARG A 598 77.50 45.39 -33.91
CA ARG A 598 78.00 44.02 -33.81
C ARG A 598 77.81 43.42 -32.42
N LEU A 599 77.99 44.21 -31.36
CA LEU A 599 77.74 43.79 -29.98
C LEU A 599 76.26 43.50 -29.78
N ALA A 600 75.36 44.39 -30.20
CA ALA A 600 73.92 44.20 -30.12
C ALA A 600 73.46 42.98 -30.94
N GLU A 601 74.06 42.73 -32.10
CA GLU A 601 73.76 41.55 -32.92
C GLU A 601 74.31 40.26 -32.28
N VAL A 602 75.47 40.31 -31.63
CA VAL A 602 76.04 39.18 -30.87
C VAL A 602 75.25 38.92 -29.58
N GLU A 603 74.77 39.97 -28.90
CA GLU A 603 73.89 39.88 -27.75
C GLU A 603 72.53 39.32 -28.13
N ALA A 604 71.91 39.80 -29.21
CA ALA A 604 70.67 39.24 -29.74
C ALA A 604 70.86 37.78 -30.19
N ARG A 605 72.00 37.43 -30.80
CA ARG A 605 72.33 36.03 -31.11
C ARG A 605 72.61 35.21 -29.85
N ASN A 606 73.22 35.76 -28.81
CA ASN A 606 73.42 35.08 -27.54
C ASN A 606 72.11 34.88 -26.80
N GLU A 607 71.20 35.85 -26.81
CA GLU A 607 69.84 35.72 -26.27
C GLU A 607 69.04 34.71 -27.08
N GLN A 608 69.15 34.73 -28.41
CA GLN A 608 68.50 33.74 -29.28
C GLN A 608 69.09 32.35 -29.07
N LEU A 609 70.41 32.22 -28.95
CA LEU A 609 71.09 30.97 -28.62
C LEU A 609 70.79 30.54 -27.18
N LEU A 610 70.58 31.43 -26.22
CA LEU A 610 70.15 31.11 -24.86
C LEU A 610 68.68 30.71 -24.81
N VAL A 611 67.82 31.29 -25.66
CA VAL A 611 66.43 30.86 -25.84
C VAL A 611 66.37 29.52 -26.56
N GLU A 612 67.21 29.29 -27.58
CA GLU A 612 67.37 27.99 -28.23
C GLU A 612 68.05 26.98 -27.31
N LEU A 613 68.95 27.40 -26.42
CA LEU A 613 69.59 26.55 -25.41
C LEU A 613 68.63 26.27 -24.26
N ALA A 614 67.74 27.19 -23.89
CA ALA A 614 66.66 26.96 -22.95
C ALA A 614 65.53 26.12 -23.59
N GLN A 615 65.24 26.29 -24.88
CA GLN A 615 64.33 25.43 -25.65
C GLN A 615 64.91 24.04 -25.88
N SER A 616 66.21 23.92 -26.12
CA SER A 616 66.89 22.62 -26.30
C SER A 616 67.26 21.95 -24.97
N ALA A 617 67.52 22.70 -23.90
CA ALA A 617 67.67 22.18 -22.53
C ALA A 617 66.32 21.82 -21.90
N SER A 618 65.22 22.50 -22.28
CA SER A 618 63.86 22.01 -21.99
C SER A 618 63.44 20.84 -22.88
N GLN A 619 64.10 20.63 -24.04
CA GLN A 619 63.91 19.45 -24.89
C GLN A 619 64.89 18.30 -24.62
N VAL A 620 65.95 18.48 -23.82
CA VAL A 620 66.88 17.41 -23.44
C VAL A 620 67.43 17.65 -22.03
N PRO A 621 66.88 16.94 -21.04
CA PRO A 621 67.68 15.90 -20.39
C PRO A 621 67.00 14.54 -20.56
N SER A 622 67.74 13.61 -21.15
CA SER A 622 67.57 12.15 -21.03
C SER A 622 66.16 11.59 -21.16
N GLN A 623 65.91 10.97 -22.32
CA GLN A 623 64.96 9.85 -22.42
C GLN A 623 65.10 8.91 -21.21
N PRO A 624 63.97 8.53 -20.62
CA PRO A 624 63.40 7.24 -20.95
C PRO A 624 62.13 7.47 -21.77
N ALA A 625 62.07 6.84 -22.95
CA ALA A 625 60.91 6.66 -23.80
C ALA A 625 59.77 7.68 -23.62
N LEU A 626 59.64 8.62 -24.57
CA LEU A 626 58.43 9.41 -24.76
C LEU A 626 57.21 8.48 -24.72
N ASN A 627 56.53 8.44 -23.58
CA ASN A 627 55.25 7.78 -23.46
C ASN A 627 54.33 8.57 -24.37
N LEU A 628 53.88 7.95 -25.46
CA LEU A 628 52.85 8.52 -26.34
C LEU A 628 51.67 9.07 -25.51
N GLU A 629 51.46 8.54 -24.31
CA GLU A 629 50.51 8.97 -23.29
C GLU A 629 50.60 10.43 -22.84
N ASP A 630 51.71 11.16 -23.01
CA ASP A 630 51.84 12.56 -22.54
C ASP A 630 51.77 13.63 -23.65
N ASP A 631 51.66 13.23 -24.93
CA ASP A 631 51.42 14.19 -26.02
C ASP A 631 50.03 14.84 -25.86
N PRO A 632 49.90 16.18 -25.88
CA PRO A 632 48.60 16.85 -25.74
C PRO A 632 47.59 16.42 -26.81
N GLY A 633 48.07 16.10 -28.02
CA GLY A 633 47.27 15.52 -29.09
C GLY A 633 46.76 14.13 -28.74
N TYR A 634 47.63 13.25 -28.27
CA TYR A 634 47.29 11.90 -27.82
C TYR A 634 46.39 11.87 -26.57
N MET A 635 46.60 12.76 -25.59
CA MET A 635 45.72 12.89 -24.41
C MET A 635 44.34 13.42 -24.76
N ARG A 636 44.26 14.37 -25.69
CA ARG A 636 43.00 14.81 -26.28
C ARG A 636 42.32 13.66 -27.03
N LEU A 637 43.07 12.90 -27.82
CA LEU A 637 42.55 11.75 -28.56
C LEU A 637 42.13 10.61 -27.63
N ARG A 638 42.80 10.42 -26.49
CA ARG A 638 42.49 9.41 -25.46
C ARG A 638 41.27 9.81 -24.64
N SER A 639 41.16 11.08 -24.26
CA SER A 639 39.96 11.61 -23.60
C SER A 639 38.76 11.63 -24.54
N GLU A 640 38.96 11.95 -25.82
CA GLU A 640 37.93 11.85 -26.86
C GLU A 640 37.54 10.39 -27.11
N ASN A 641 38.50 9.47 -27.27
CA ASN A 641 38.21 8.04 -27.36
C ASN A 641 37.53 7.50 -26.11
N SER A 642 37.91 7.94 -24.91
CA SER A 642 37.25 7.54 -23.67
C SER A 642 35.82 8.08 -23.60
N SER A 643 35.58 9.30 -24.08
CA SER A 643 34.25 9.90 -24.18
C SER A 643 33.40 9.20 -25.23
N LEU A 644 33.97 8.89 -26.40
CA LEU A 644 33.32 8.11 -27.45
C LEU A 644 33.02 6.69 -26.99
N LEU A 645 33.92 6.04 -26.25
CA LEU A 645 33.68 4.71 -25.69
C LEU A 645 32.52 4.75 -24.68
N ARG A 646 32.48 5.75 -23.78
CA ARG A 646 31.35 5.94 -22.86
C ARG A 646 30.04 6.22 -23.61
N LYS A 647 30.07 7.00 -24.70
CA LYS A 647 28.90 7.23 -25.55
C LYS A 647 28.45 5.95 -26.27
N VAL A 648 29.40 5.15 -26.76
CA VAL A 648 29.11 3.85 -27.39
C VAL A 648 28.52 2.87 -26.38
N ASP A 649 29.04 2.83 -25.16
CA ASP A 649 28.52 1.96 -24.10
C ASP A 649 27.15 2.43 -23.61
N ALA A 650 26.94 3.74 -23.45
CA ALA A 650 25.62 4.31 -23.15
C ALA A 650 24.61 4.00 -24.26
N ALA A 651 24.99 4.17 -25.54
CA ALA A 651 24.14 3.84 -26.68
C ALA A 651 23.86 2.32 -26.79
N ARG A 652 24.81 1.46 -26.42
CA ARG A 652 24.61 0.01 -26.33
C ARG A 652 23.62 -0.35 -25.22
N VAL A 653 23.76 0.25 -24.04
CA VAL A 653 22.83 0.05 -22.91
C VAL A 653 21.42 0.52 -23.28
N GLU A 654 21.30 1.68 -23.94
CA GLU A 654 20.02 2.19 -24.43
C GLU A 654 19.41 1.27 -25.50
N LYS A 655 20.22 0.78 -26.45
CA LYS A 655 19.78 -0.21 -27.45
C LYS A 655 19.32 -1.50 -26.79
N ASP A 656 20.04 -2.00 -25.80
CA ASP A 656 19.68 -3.22 -25.08
C ASP A 656 18.42 -3.00 -24.22
N ALA A 657 18.24 -1.82 -23.63
CA ALA A 657 17.02 -1.44 -22.94
C ALA A 657 15.81 -1.41 -23.89
N ARG A 658 15.93 -0.74 -25.05
CA ARG A 658 14.90 -0.73 -26.10
C ARG A 658 14.61 -2.15 -26.62
N LYS A 659 15.64 -2.98 -26.81
CA LYS A 659 15.48 -4.37 -27.23
C LYS A 659 14.72 -5.18 -26.20
N ARG A 660 15.04 -5.05 -24.90
CA ARG A 660 14.30 -5.70 -23.81
C ARG A 660 12.85 -5.24 -23.75
N GLU A 661 12.61 -3.95 -23.95
CA GLU A 661 11.26 -3.39 -24.00
C GLU A 661 10.46 -3.98 -25.18
N LEU A 662 11.04 -4.02 -26.37
CA LEU A 662 10.44 -4.64 -27.56
C LEU A 662 10.21 -6.14 -27.37
N ASP A 663 11.17 -6.88 -26.80
CA ASP A 663 11.01 -8.30 -26.48
C ASP A 663 9.90 -8.51 -25.45
N SER A 664 9.75 -7.61 -24.46
CA SER A 664 8.67 -7.68 -23.49
C SER A 664 7.29 -7.43 -24.11
N LYS A 665 7.20 -6.46 -25.04
CA LYS A 665 5.99 -6.16 -25.82
C LYS A 665 5.64 -7.30 -26.76
N MET A 666 6.63 -7.86 -27.45
CA MET A 666 6.48 -9.03 -28.31
C MET A 666 5.95 -10.23 -27.52
N ARG A 667 6.53 -10.54 -26.35
CA ARG A 667 6.03 -11.62 -25.47
C ARG A 667 4.65 -11.35 -24.88
N ALA A 668 4.27 -10.09 -24.70
CA ALA A 668 2.93 -9.74 -24.26
C ALA A 668 1.91 -10.00 -25.38
N LEU A 669 2.21 -9.55 -26.60
CA LEU A 669 1.41 -9.81 -27.79
C LEU A 669 1.34 -11.31 -28.15
N GLU A 670 2.44 -12.06 -27.99
CA GLU A 670 2.46 -13.52 -28.16
C GLU A 670 1.55 -14.24 -27.16
N ARG A 671 1.50 -13.76 -25.90
CA ARG A 671 0.56 -14.30 -24.90
C ARG A 671 -0.88 -13.96 -25.22
N GLU A 672 -1.15 -12.73 -25.65
CA GLU A 672 -2.50 -12.31 -26.03
C GLU A 672 -3.00 -13.08 -27.26
N THR A 673 -2.16 -13.24 -28.28
CA THR A 673 -2.48 -14.06 -29.46
C THR A 673 -2.68 -15.54 -29.11
N ALA A 674 -1.93 -16.10 -28.16
CA ALA A 674 -2.16 -17.46 -27.66
C ALA A 674 -3.48 -17.59 -26.90
N LEU A 675 -3.81 -16.64 -26.01
CA LEU A 675 -5.09 -16.63 -25.30
C LEU A 675 -6.28 -16.51 -26.27
N LEU A 676 -6.21 -15.60 -27.24
CA LEU A 676 -7.23 -15.47 -28.29
C LEU A 676 -7.34 -16.74 -29.13
N LYS A 677 -6.22 -17.44 -29.38
CA LYS A 677 -6.20 -18.71 -30.09
C LYS A 677 -6.90 -19.81 -29.30
N ASP A 678 -6.64 -19.90 -28.00
CA ASP A 678 -7.25 -20.86 -27.08
C ASP A 678 -8.76 -20.58 -26.92
N GLU A 679 -9.16 -19.30 -26.82
CA GLU A 679 -10.57 -18.90 -26.81
C GLU A 679 -11.27 -19.26 -28.11
N ARG A 680 -10.62 -19.02 -29.26
CA ARG A 680 -11.13 -19.41 -30.58
C ARG A 680 -11.27 -20.93 -30.69
N ASP A 681 -10.31 -21.71 -30.19
CA ASP A 681 -10.40 -23.18 -30.17
C ASP A 681 -11.46 -23.68 -29.18
N ALA A 682 -11.60 -23.04 -28.02
CA ALA A 682 -12.65 -23.35 -27.06
C ALA A 682 -14.04 -23.05 -27.63
N LEU A 683 -14.22 -21.90 -28.30
CA LEU A 683 -15.46 -21.56 -29.00
C LEU A 683 -15.73 -22.54 -30.15
N LYS A 684 -14.72 -22.90 -30.94
CA LYS A 684 -14.85 -23.92 -31.98
C LYS A 684 -15.26 -25.28 -31.41
N SER A 685 -14.72 -25.67 -30.25
CA SER A 685 -15.11 -26.91 -29.55
C SER A 685 -16.55 -26.86 -29.02
N LYS A 686 -17.00 -25.70 -28.52
CA LYS A 686 -18.40 -25.50 -28.09
C LYS A 686 -19.35 -25.59 -29.28
N VAL A 687 -18.99 -24.98 -30.41
CA VAL A 687 -19.75 -25.08 -31.66
C VAL A 687 -19.80 -26.53 -32.14
N GLN A 688 -18.67 -27.27 -32.07
CA GLN A 688 -18.65 -28.69 -32.43
C GLN A 688 -19.50 -29.54 -31.47
N LYS A 689 -19.56 -29.23 -30.17
CA LYS A 689 -20.47 -29.92 -29.23
C LYS A 689 -21.95 -29.68 -29.55
N TRP A 690 -22.24 -28.64 -30.33
CA TRP A 690 -23.58 -28.33 -30.82
C TRP A 690 -23.77 -28.71 -32.29
N SER A 691 -22.84 -29.46 -32.91
CA SER A 691 -23.02 -29.92 -34.30
C SER A 691 -24.25 -30.80 -34.44
N ASP A 692 -24.53 -31.58 -33.41
CA ASP A 692 -25.61 -32.56 -33.38
C ASP A 692 -26.96 -31.87 -33.12
N TYR A 693 -27.01 -30.54 -33.00
CA TYR A 693 -28.24 -29.80 -32.84
C TYR A 693 -29.16 -29.96 -34.05
N GLU A 694 -28.61 -30.01 -35.27
CA GLU A 694 -29.44 -30.22 -36.47
C GLU A 694 -29.93 -31.67 -36.55
N ASP A 695 -29.13 -32.64 -36.11
CA ASP A 695 -29.52 -34.05 -36.04
C ASP A 695 -30.59 -34.26 -34.95
N ILE A 696 -30.41 -33.70 -33.75
CA ILE A 696 -31.41 -33.72 -32.67
C ILE A 696 -32.68 -32.98 -33.09
N LYS A 697 -32.55 -31.88 -33.84
CA LYS A 697 -33.70 -31.15 -34.37
C LYS A 697 -34.42 -31.97 -35.43
N GLN A 698 -33.72 -32.68 -36.31
CA GLN A 698 -34.32 -33.63 -37.24
C GLN A 698 -34.96 -34.81 -36.52
N GLU A 699 -34.31 -35.40 -35.51
CA GLU A 699 -34.88 -36.45 -34.68
C GLU A 699 -36.11 -35.97 -33.90
N LEU A 700 -36.09 -34.74 -33.39
CA LEU A 700 -37.25 -34.11 -32.74
C LEU A 700 -38.33 -33.75 -33.75
N GLU A 701 -37.99 -33.38 -34.97
CA GLU A 701 -38.94 -33.11 -36.04
C GLU A 701 -39.56 -34.42 -36.55
N VAL A 702 -38.79 -35.51 -36.56
CA VAL A 702 -39.26 -36.89 -36.81
C VAL A 702 -40.09 -37.40 -35.65
N LEU A 703 -39.70 -37.16 -34.39
CA LEU A 703 -40.49 -37.52 -33.21
C LEU A 703 -41.74 -36.67 -33.10
N LYS A 704 -41.68 -35.40 -33.49
CA LYS A 704 -42.84 -34.53 -33.58
C LYS A 704 -43.71 -34.93 -34.76
N SER A 705 -43.14 -35.30 -35.91
CA SER A 705 -43.94 -35.84 -36.99
C SER A 705 -44.54 -37.18 -36.57
N ILE A 706 -43.85 -38.04 -35.83
CA ILE A 706 -44.41 -39.30 -35.32
C ILE A 706 -45.46 -39.03 -34.24
N GLU A 707 -45.24 -38.14 -33.28
CA GLU A 707 -46.19 -37.82 -32.20
C GLU A 707 -47.41 -37.04 -32.73
N PHE A 708 -47.26 -36.28 -33.81
CA PHE A 708 -48.35 -35.55 -34.46
C PHE A 708 -48.90 -36.21 -35.74
N SER A 709 -48.28 -37.28 -36.26
CA SER A 709 -48.79 -38.16 -37.33
C SER A 709 -49.36 -39.47 -36.78
N THR A 710 -48.96 -39.91 -35.58
CA THR A 710 -49.63 -41.02 -34.86
C THR A 710 -50.98 -40.62 -34.25
N GLY A 711 -51.39 -39.37 -34.47
CA GLY A 711 -52.75 -38.88 -34.19
C GLY A 711 -53.58 -38.59 -35.45
N ASP A 712 -53.06 -38.82 -36.66
CA ASP A 712 -53.76 -38.48 -37.91
C ASP A 712 -53.20 -39.33 -39.07
N ASP A 713 -53.46 -40.64 -39.04
CA ASP A 713 -53.48 -41.54 -40.21
C ASP A 713 -54.17 -42.86 -39.81
N ASP A 714 -55.47 -42.78 -39.49
CA ASP A 714 -56.37 -43.79 -40.06
C ASP A 714 -56.48 -43.40 -41.55
N GLU A 715 -56.00 -44.29 -42.43
CA GLU A 715 -56.36 -44.41 -43.86
C GLU A 715 -55.16 -44.45 -44.86
N LEU A 716 -54.65 -45.67 -45.03
CA LEU A 716 -54.27 -46.35 -46.30
C LEU A 716 -52.84 -46.26 -46.88
N ASP A 717 -52.29 -47.49 -46.99
CA ASP A 717 -51.39 -48.04 -48.01
C ASP A 717 -49.91 -47.62 -48.11
N LEU A 718 -49.08 -48.47 -47.48
CA LEU A 718 -47.76 -48.92 -47.97
C LEU A 718 -47.89 -49.47 -49.42
N PRO A 719 -46.90 -49.27 -50.33
CA PRO A 719 -45.59 -49.94 -50.23
C PRO A 719 -44.41 -48.99 -50.58
N GLU A 720 -43.30 -49.03 -49.84
CA GLU A 720 -42.20 -49.97 -50.02
C GLU A 720 -41.49 -49.88 -51.39
N SER A 721 -40.42 -49.10 -51.47
CA SER A 721 -39.13 -49.49 -52.10
C SER A 721 -38.14 -48.35 -51.90
N ALA A 722 -37.25 -48.46 -50.91
CA ALA A 722 -36.04 -49.26 -50.96
C ALA A 722 -34.99 -48.71 -51.94
N ALA A 723 -33.82 -48.58 -51.35
CA ALA A 723 -32.54 -48.89 -51.96
C ALA A 723 -31.92 -47.81 -52.86
N ASN A 724 -30.99 -47.12 -52.19
CA ASN A 724 -29.56 -47.25 -52.45
C ASN A 724 -28.91 -46.32 -53.48
N VAL A 725 -27.73 -45.88 -53.04
CA VAL A 725 -26.49 -45.77 -53.82
C VAL A 725 -26.23 -44.40 -54.49
N THR A 726 -25.37 -43.68 -53.76
CA THR A 726 -24.16 -42.98 -54.24
C THR A 726 -24.29 -41.80 -55.20
N ASP A 727 -23.74 -40.69 -54.70
CA ASP A 727 -22.66 -39.94 -55.32
C ASP A 727 -22.98 -38.99 -56.48
N GLY A 728 -22.32 -37.82 -56.45
CA GLY A 728 -22.06 -37.02 -57.63
C GLY A 728 -23.05 -35.90 -58.01
N LYS A 729 -22.72 -34.69 -57.53
CA LYS A 729 -22.63 -33.43 -58.31
C LYS A 729 -23.82 -32.88 -59.15
N VAL A 730 -24.18 -31.64 -58.78
CA VAL A 730 -24.22 -30.40 -59.60
C VAL A 730 -25.38 -30.19 -60.60
N GLU A 731 -26.12 -29.09 -60.32
CA GLU A 731 -26.84 -28.12 -61.20
C GLU A 731 -27.68 -28.69 -62.37
N ASN A 732 -28.94 -28.30 -62.58
CA ASN A 732 -29.37 -26.97 -62.99
C ASN A 732 -30.92 -26.98 -63.11
N GLY A 733 -31.57 -25.84 -62.93
CA GLY A 733 -33.02 -25.73 -62.78
C GLY A 733 -33.83 -25.46 -64.07
N SER A 734 -35.14 -25.69 -63.96
CA SER A 734 -36.29 -24.91 -64.51
C SER A 734 -37.51 -25.85 -64.53
N SER A 735 -38.57 -25.70 -63.74
CA SER A 735 -39.62 -24.66 -63.67
C SER A 735 -40.99 -25.29 -63.97
N GLY A 736 -41.95 -25.23 -63.04
CA GLY A 736 -43.35 -25.64 -63.28
C GLY A 736 -44.21 -25.75 -62.01
N ARG A 737 -44.88 -24.64 -61.67
CA ARG A 737 -45.82 -24.38 -60.54
C ARG A 737 -47.14 -25.20 -60.64
N PRO A 738 -47.96 -25.36 -59.57
CA PRO A 738 -48.78 -24.27 -59.00
C PRO A 738 -48.67 -24.07 -57.48
N LYS A 739 -48.52 -22.78 -57.12
CA LYS A 739 -48.67 -22.17 -55.79
C LYS A 739 -50.13 -21.74 -55.62
N GLY A 740 -50.76 -22.15 -54.53
CA GLY A 740 -52.06 -21.63 -54.09
C GLY A 740 -52.20 -21.81 -52.58
N ASP A 741 -52.07 -23.04 -52.10
CA ASP A 741 -52.42 -23.37 -50.71
C ASP A 741 -51.23 -23.30 -49.76
N THR A 742 -49.99 -23.36 -50.25
CA THR A 742 -48.80 -23.37 -49.39
C THR A 742 -48.52 -22.03 -48.70
N LEU A 743 -48.84 -20.88 -49.33
CA LEU A 743 -48.56 -19.57 -48.71
C LEU A 743 -49.64 -19.22 -47.69
N GLU A 744 -50.90 -19.51 -47.98
CA GLU A 744 -52.01 -19.29 -47.05
C GLU A 744 -51.89 -20.26 -45.87
N GLN A 745 -51.52 -21.52 -46.10
CA GLN A 745 -51.24 -22.48 -45.04
C GLN A 745 -49.99 -22.13 -44.22
N LEU A 746 -48.94 -21.56 -44.83
CA LEU A 746 -47.75 -21.09 -44.10
C LEU A 746 -48.04 -19.79 -43.32
N LEU A 747 -48.91 -18.92 -43.84
CA LEU A 747 -49.38 -17.74 -43.14
C LEU A 747 -50.33 -18.10 -41.99
N LEU A 748 -51.21 -19.08 -42.17
CA LEU A 748 -52.06 -19.63 -41.10
C LEU A 748 -51.23 -20.36 -40.06
N ALA A 749 -50.23 -21.15 -40.46
CA ALA A 749 -49.28 -21.78 -39.53
C ALA A 749 -48.45 -20.73 -38.78
N ARG A 750 -48.01 -19.66 -39.45
CA ARG A 750 -47.31 -18.54 -38.79
C ARG A 750 -48.25 -17.76 -37.88
N ASN A 751 -49.50 -17.51 -38.28
CA ASN A 751 -50.48 -16.79 -37.47
C ASN A 751 -50.87 -17.62 -36.24
N LYS A 752 -51.02 -18.93 -36.39
CA LYS A 752 -51.22 -19.88 -35.29
C LYS A 752 -50.00 -19.92 -34.38
N LYS A 753 -48.78 -20.00 -34.92
CA LYS A 753 -47.53 -19.92 -34.12
C LYS A 753 -47.38 -18.59 -33.39
N LEU A 754 -47.69 -17.46 -34.04
CA LEU A 754 -47.69 -16.15 -33.40
C LEU A 754 -48.77 -16.05 -32.32
N SER A 755 -49.93 -16.68 -32.52
CA SER A 755 -50.98 -16.76 -31.51
C SER A 755 -50.55 -17.63 -30.33
N ASP A 756 -49.88 -18.74 -30.58
CA ASP A 756 -49.32 -19.62 -29.55
C ASP A 756 -48.20 -18.91 -28.77
N GLU A 757 -47.28 -18.21 -29.44
CA GLU A 757 -46.25 -17.38 -28.79
C GLU A 757 -46.89 -16.24 -27.98
N LEU A 758 -47.96 -15.63 -28.48
CA LEU A 758 -48.69 -14.58 -27.77
C LEU A 758 -49.42 -15.13 -26.54
N THR A 759 -49.99 -16.34 -26.60
CA THR A 759 -50.59 -16.99 -25.43
C THR A 759 -49.54 -17.38 -24.39
N ILE A 760 -48.40 -17.94 -24.80
CA ILE A 760 -47.28 -18.23 -23.90
C ILE A 760 -46.75 -16.95 -23.25
N LEU A 761 -46.57 -15.88 -24.03
CA LEU A 761 -46.15 -14.59 -23.49
C LEU A 761 -47.19 -14.03 -22.51
N ARG A 762 -48.49 -14.14 -22.80
CA ARG A 762 -49.56 -13.74 -21.87
C ARG A 762 -49.54 -14.55 -20.58
N VAL A 763 -49.39 -15.88 -20.65
CA VAL A 763 -49.31 -16.74 -19.47
C VAL A 763 -48.06 -16.43 -18.66
N SER A 764 -46.91 -16.27 -19.32
CA SER A 764 -45.66 -15.89 -18.63
C SER A 764 -45.74 -14.50 -17.99
N HIS A 765 -46.41 -13.55 -18.64
CA HIS A 765 -46.66 -12.22 -18.10
C HIS A 765 -47.59 -12.30 -16.88
N GLN A 766 -48.64 -13.12 -16.95
CA GLN A 766 -49.54 -13.36 -15.82
C GLN A 766 -48.81 -14.05 -14.66
N ASP A 767 -47.92 -15.02 -14.92
CA ASP A 767 -47.11 -15.67 -13.89
C ASP A 767 -46.11 -14.71 -13.24
N LEU A 768 -45.46 -13.86 -14.04
CA LEU A 768 -44.60 -12.78 -13.54
C LEU A 768 -45.38 -11.78 -12.70
N GLN A 769 -46.60 -11.42 -13.14
CA GLN A 769 -47.47 -10.51 -12.42
C GLN A 769 -47.97 -11.14 -11.11
N ASN A 770 -48.32 -12.43 -11.11
CA ASN A 770 -48.68 -13.19 -9.91
C ASN A 770 -47.50 -13.30 -8.94
N ARG A 771 -46.26 -13.54 -9.44
CA ARG A 771 -45.05 -13.53 -8.61
C ARG A 771 -44.77 -12.16 -8.03
N LEU A 772 -44.94 -11.09 -8.80
CA LEU A 772 -44.80 -9.72 -8.30
C LEU A 772 -45.83 -9.42 -7.22
N GLN A 773 -47.08 -9.83 -7.41
CA GLN A 773 -48.15 -9.65 -6.43
C GLN A 773 -47.87 -10.46 -5.16
N ALA A 774 -47.43 -11.72 -5.27
CA ALA A 774 -47.06 -12.54 -4.12
C ALA A 774 -45.86 -11.94 -3.35
N MET A 775 -44.83 -11.45 -4.06
CA MET A 775 -43.69 -10.77 -3.44
C MET A 775 -44.11 -9.46 -2.77
N GLN A 776 -45.03 -8.69 -3.37
CA GLN A 776 -45.60 -7.49 -2.74
C GLN A 776 -46.42 -7.84 -1.49
N GLU A 777 -47.20 -8.92 -1.54
CA GLU A 777 -47.98 -9.39 -0.40
C GLU A 777 -47.07 -9.88 0.73
N GLU A 778 -46.03 -10.65 0.43
CA GLU A 778 -45.00 -11.05 1.40
C GLU A 778 -44.26 -9.84 1.99
N LEU A 779 -43.91 -8.85 1.17
CA LEU A 779 -43.30 -7.60 1.65
C LEU A 779 -44.25 -6.84 2.58
N SER A 780 -45.54 -6.75 2.22
CA SER A 780 -46.55 -6.12 3.06
C SER A 780 -46.76 -6.86 4.40
N LYS A 781 -46.75 -8.20 4.36
CA LYS A 781 -46.92 -9.05 5.53
C LYS A 781 -45.71 -8.96 6.45
N THR A 782 -44.50 -9.03 5.91
CA THR A 782 -43.24 -8.88 6.67
C THR A 782 -43.09 -7.47 7.21
N ASN A 783 -43.48 -6.43 6.48
CA ASN A 783 -43.52 -5.07 7.00
C ASN A 783 -44.54 -4.94 8.16
N GLY A 784 -45.72 -5.54 8.03
CA GLY A 784 -46.70 -5.57 9.11
C GLY A 784 -46.25 -6.39 10.33
N GLU A 785 -45.48 -7.46 10.14
CA GLU A 785 -44.84 -8.20 11.24
C GLU A 785 -43.73 -7.39 11.90
N LEU A 786 -42.94 -6.65 11.12
CA LEU A 786 -41.91 -5.75 11.63
C LEU A 786 -42.53 -4.61 12.45
N GLU A 787 -43.58 -3.96 11.95
CA GLU A 787 -44.30 -2.91 12.69
C GLU A 787 -44.92 -3.46 13.97
N ARG A 788 -45.52 -4.66 13.94
CA ARG A 788 -46.04 -5.31 15.15
C ARG A 788 -44.93 -5.63 16.14
N ALA A 789 -43.78 -6.12 15.68
CA ALA A 789 -42.64 -6.41 16.53
C ALA A 789 -42.06 -5.13 17.14
N GLN A 790 -41.91 -4.06 16.35
CA GLN A 790 -41.46 -2.75 16.82
C GLN A 790 -42.43 -2.16 17.83
N HIS A 791 -43.74 -2.25 17.59
CA HIS A 791 -44.74 -1.78 18.54
C HIS A 791 -44.70 -2.57 19.83
N LEU A 792 -44.67 -3.90 19.76
CA LEU A 792 -44.54 -4.76 20.94
C LEU A 792 -43.25 -4.45 21.72
N ASN A 793 -42.13 -4.23 21.02
CA ASN A 793 -40.87 -3.91 21.67
C ASN A 793 -40.91 -2.53 22.32
N ALA A 794 -41.52 -1.53 21.67
CA ALA A 794 -41.74 -0.22 22.27
C ALA A 794 -42.71 -0.28 23.47
N THR A 795 -43.71 -1.17 23.44
CA THR A 795 -44.59 -1.44 24.59
C THR A 795 -43.80 -2.11 25.71
N LEU A 796 -42.98 -3.12 25.41
CA LEU A 796 -42.12 -3.79 26.39
C LEU A 796 -41.09 -2.85 26.99
N GLU A 797 -40.51 -1.96 26.19
CA GLU A 797 -39.56 -0.93 26.65
C GLU A 797 -40.26 0.09 27.54
N ASN A 798 -41.48 0.54 27.19
CA ASN A 798 -42.27 1.43 28.04
C ASN A 798 -42.76 0.73 29.31
N ASP A 799 -43.14 -0.55 29.24
CA ASP A 799 -43.58 -1.33 30.39
C ASP A 799 -42.39 -1.65 31.31
N LEU A 800 -41.20 -1.95 30.77
CA LEU A 800 -39.97 -2.04 31.54
C LEU A 800 -39.59 -0.69 32.17
N ALA A 801 -39.70 0.40 31.42
CA ALA A 801 -39.43 1.74 31.94
C ALA A 801 -40.42 2.10 33.06
N ASN A 802 -41.70 1.77 32.91
CA ASN A 802 -42.72 1.95 33.94
C ASN A 802 -42.47 1.04 35.14
N VAL A 803 -42.13 -0.24 34.95
CA VAL A 803 -41.79 -1.16 36.06
C VAL A 803 -40.53 -0.69 36.77
N GLN A 804 -39.56 -0.14 36.06
CA GLN A 804 -38.32 0.42 36.64
C GLN A 804 -38.59 1.75 37.37
N GLN A 805 -39.52 2.57 36.89
CA GLN A 805 -39.98 3.78 37.58
C GLN A 805 -40.89 3.48 38.78
N GLU A 806 -41.75 2.46 38.69
CA GLU A 806 -42.63 2.02 39.79
C GLU A 806 -41.83 1.27 40.86
N THR A 807 -40.83 0.46 40.49
CA THR A 807 -39.88 -0.14 41.46
C THR A 807 -38.94 0.89 42.09
N ALA A 808 -38.71 2.04 41.45
CA ALA A 808 -37.96 3.15 42.03
C ALA A 808 -38.82 4.09 42.90
N ASN A 809 -40.14 4.17 42.68
CA ASN A 809 -41.03 5.12 43.37
C ASN A 809 -42.02 4.47 44.37
N ALA A 810 -42.18 3.15 44.38
CA ALA A 810 -42.92 2.44 45.42
C ALA A 810 -41.93 1.84 46.44
N TYR A 811 -41.89 2.47 47.63
CA TYR A 811 -41.21 2.08 48.87
C TYR A 811 -39.83 2.71 49.17
N PRO A 812 -39.78 3.72 50.06
CA PRO A 812 -38.58 4.05 50.81
C PRO A 812 -38.47 3.14 52.05
N SER A 813 -37.24 2.75 52.37
CA SER A 813 -36.74 2.19 53.65
C SER A 813 -37.09 0.74 54.05
N GLY A 814 -36.03 -0.06 54.25
CA GLY A 814 -35.81 -0.73 55.54
C GLY A 814 -36.03 -2.25 55.64
N VAL A 815 -34.90 -2.96 55.74
CA VAL A 815 -34.62 -4.16 56.55
C VAL A 815 -34.97 -5.55 55.97
N SER A 816 -33.96 -6.42 56.08
CA SER A 816 -33.84 -7.84 55.78
C SER A 816 -34.94 -8.75 56.38
N VAL A 817 -35.24 -9.87 55.70
CA VAL A 817 -35.14 -11.26 56.19
C VAL A 817 -35.87 -12.22 55.23
N ALA A 818 -35.24 -13.38 55.06
CA ALA A 818 -35.64 -14.53 54.29
C ALA A 818 -37.11 -14.98 54.40
N GLY A 819 -37.58 -15.66 53.34
CA GLY A 819 -38.45 -16.80 53.51
C GLY A 819 -39.82 -16.72 52.82
N THR A 820 -39.88 -17.37 51.66
CA THR A 820 -40.90 -18.38 51.33
C THR A 820 -42.37 -18.00 51.42
N TYR A 821 -42.99 -17.73 50.25
CA TYR A 821 -44.25 -18.37 49.84
C TYR A 821 -44.15 -18.65 48.32
N VAL A 822 -43.92 -19.90 47.90
CA VAL A 822 -44.95 -20.96 47.72
C VAL A 822 -45.79 -20.65 46.47
N SER A 823 -45.46 -21.19 45.30
CA SER A 823 -45.53 -22.58 44.80
C SER A 823 -46.87 -22.96 44.15
N ARG A 824 -46.73 -23.99 43.30
CA ARG A 824 -47.67 -25.00 42.78
C ARG A 824 -48.01 -24.79 41.30
N TYR A 825 -47.72 -25.70 40.38
CA TYR A 825 -47.34 -27.13 40.47
C TYR A 825 -46.57 -27.51 39.15
N PRO A 826 -46.04 -28.73 38.96
CA PRO A 826 -44.60 -28.97 38.97
C PRO A 826 -44.12 -29.95 37.87
N GLN A 827 -42.82 -30.22 37.96
CA GLN A 827 -41.99 -31.25 37.36
C GLN A 827 -42.53 -32.70 37.37
N SER A 828 -42.17 -33.47 36.35
CA SER A 828 -41.35 -34.72 36.42
C SER A 828 -41.26 -35.29 34.99
N SER A 829 -40.11 -35.49 34.34
CA SER A 829 -38.91 -36.28 34.64
C SER A 829 -39.16 -37.78 34.90
N ALA A 830 -38.27 -38.60 34.31
CA ALA A 830 -38.11 -40.05 34.42
C ALA A 830 -38.83 -40.90 33.33
N ASN A 831 -38.25 -41.06 32.13
CA ASN A 831 -37.19 -41.98 31.68
C ASN A 831 -37.56 -43.47 31.52
N VAL A 832 -37.25 -43.97 30.31
CA VAL A 832 -36.81 -45.32 29.94
C VAL A 832 -37.88 -46.41 29.70
N ILE A 833 -37.90 -46.89 28.46
CA ILE A 833 -38.36 -48.23 28.07
C ILE A 833 -37.56 -49.27 28.86
N GLY A 834 -38.23 -50.09 29.67
CA GLY A 834 -37.66 -51.39 30.05
C GLY A 834 -38.20 -52.13 31.28
N GLY A 835 -39.48 -52.51 31.31
CA GLY A 835 -39.83 -53.89 31.72
C GLY A 835 -40.41 -54.17 33.11
N ARG A 836 -41.68 -54.64 33.06
CA ARG A 836 -42.26 -55.81 33.77
C ARG A 836 -42.75 -55.70 35.24
N LYS A 837 -44.09 -55.62 35.33
CA LYS A 837 -45.05 -56.66 35.81
C LYS A 837 -45.38 -56.72 37.32
N GLY A 838 -46.63 -56.32 37.64
CA GLY A 838 -47.53 -57.05 38.57
C GLY A 838 -48.42 -56.13 39.46
N ARG A 839 -49.73 -55.92 39.20
CA ARG A 839 -50.93 -56.77 39.47
C ARG A 839 -51.28 -56.86 40.99
N ILE A 840 -52.49 -56.60 41.53
CA ILE A 840 -53.91 -56.95 41.21
C ILE A 840 -54.86 -56.11 42.13
N SER A 841 -55.84 -55.35 41.60
CA SER A 841 -57.35 -55.55 41.63
C SER A 841 -58.08 -55.00 42.90
N PRO A 842 -59.40 -54.64 42.91
CA PRO A 842 -60.51 -54.96 41.97
C PRO A 842 -61.41 -53.74 41.59
N THR A 843 -62.37 -53.71 40.64
CA THR A 843 -63.25 -54.70 40.00
C THR A 843 -63.85 -54.09 38.69
N SER A 844 -64.17 -54.96 37.72
CA SER A 844 -65.10 -54.83 36.56
C SER A 844 -64.74 -53.83 35.44
N SER A 845 -64.62 -54.21 34.16
CA SER A 845 -65.36 -55.28 33.45
C SER A 845 -64.67 -55.78 32.16
N ILE A 846 -64.46 -57.11 32.12
CA ILE A 846 -64.90 -58.06 31.08
C ILE A 846 -64.00 -58.30 29.83
N ILE A 847 -63.69 -59.61 29.66
CA ILE A 847 -63.05 -60.37 28.55
C ILE A 847 -61.52 -60.52 28.70
N SER A 848 -61.01 -61.46 29.52
CA SER A 848 -60.90 -62.93 29.28
C SER A 848 -60.02 -63.26 28.06
N GLY A 849 -58.90 -63.97 28.13
CA GLY A 849 -58.28 -64.75 29.20
C GLY A 849 -57.01 -65.44 28.66
N PHE A 850 -56.33 -66.16 29.56
CA PHE A 850 -55.27 -67.15 29.29
C PHE A 850 -53.86 -66.68 28.90
N ASP A 851 -52.96 -66.88 29.86
CA ASP A 851 -51.55 -67.24 29.66
C ASP A 851 -51.46 -68.74 30.03
N PRO A 852 -50.65 -69.54 29.32
CA PRO A 852 -49.88 -70.55 30.03
C PRO A 852 -48.40 -70.48 29.66
N ARG A 853 -47.63 -70.08 30.67
CA ARG A 853 -46.29 -70.50 31.08
C ARG A 853 -45.70 -71.73 30.36
N SER A 854 -44.40 -71.59 30.04
CA SER A 854 -43.31 -72.52 30.38
C SER A 854 -43.21 -73.85 29.61
N ALA A 855 -42.27 -73.91 28.66
CA ALA A 855 -41.32 -75.02 28.45
C ALA A 855 -40.29 -74.56 27.41
N SER A 856 -39.01 -74.39 27.77
CA SER A 856 -37.95 -75.41 27.74
C SER A 856 -37.22 -75.50 26.38
N LEU A 857 -35.96 -75.03 26.39
CA LEU A 857 -34.75 -75.63 25.78
C LEU A 857 -34.49 -75.58 24.25
N GLY A 858 -33.24 -75.21 23.91
CA GLY A 858 -32.49 -75.62 22.70
C GLY A 858 -32.59 -74.68 21.49
N THR A 859 -31.62 -73.80 21.22
CA THR A 859 -30.39 -73.99 20.38
C THR A 859 -30.63 -74.48 18.93
N THR A 860 -30.28 -73.59 17.97
CA THR A 860 -29.71 -73.84 16.61
C THR A 860 -30.57 -74.67 15.63
N SER A 861 -30.58 -74.51 14.31
CA SER A 861 -29.95 -73.66 13.30
C SER A 861 -30.66 -74.04 11.98
N LEU A 862 -30.87 -73.07 11.08
CA LEU A 862 -30.86 -73.25 9.62
C LEU A 862 -31.72 -74.40 9.02
N GLU A 863 -33.04 -74.20 8.88
CA GLU A 863 -33.87 -74.90 7.88
C GLU A 863 -35.22 -74.18 7.71
N ALA A 864 -35.23 -73.02 7.02
CA ALA A 864 -36.47 -72.42 6.51
C ALA A 864 -36.22 -71.43 5.35
N LEU A 865 -35.34 -71.81 4.42
CA LEU A 865 -35.45 -71.39 3.03
C LEU A 865 -36.28 -72.44 2.30
N ARG A 866 -37.62 -72.36 2.36
CA ARG A 866 -38.50 -73.02 1.38
C ARG A 866 -39.97 -72.67 1.60
N SER A 867 -40.64 -72.40 0.47
CA SER A 867 -42.06 -72.02 0.29
C SER A 867 -42.37 -70.57 0.71
N GLY A 868 -42.82 -69.66 -0.15
CA GLY A 868 -43.48 -69.82 -1.45
C GLY A 868 -44.87 -69.19 -1.35
N GLU A 869 -45.01 -67.97 -1.89
CA GLU A 869 -46.24 -67.17 -2.07
C GLU A 869 -46.95 -66.62 -0.80
N PRO A 870 -47.38 -65.33 -0.83
CA PRO A 870 -48.59 -64.97 -1.56
C PRO A 870 -48.50 -63.72 -2.45
N VAL A 871 -49.21 -63.81 -3.58
CA VAL A 871 -49.82 -62.70 -4.30
C VAL A 871 -50.86 -62.02 -3.41
N GLY A 872 -50.91 -60.69 -3.45
CA GLY A 872 -52.16 -59.94 -3.30
C GLY A 872 -52.34 -59.15 -2.01
N GLY A 873 -52.17 -57.82 -2.13
CA GLY A 873 -53.04 -56.87 -1.44
C GLY A 873 -52.72 -56.59 0.02
N GLY A 874 -51.65 -55.86 0.27
CA GLY A 874 -51.40 -55.25 1.56
C GLY A 874 -50.18 -54.34 1.50
N SER A 875 -50.41 -53.10 1.07
CA SER A 875 -49.45 -51.99 1.09
C SER A 875 -48.95 -51.72 2.52
N GLY A 876 -48.03 -52.55 2.98
CA GLY A 876 -47.14 -52.20 4.06
C GLY A 876 -46.10 -51.24 3.49
N ILE A 877 -46.22 -49.96 3.79
CA ILE A 877 -45.16 -48.97 3.55
C ILE A 877 -43.83 -49.44 4.17
N LEU A 878 -43.87 -50.31 5.19
CA LEU A 878 -42.72 -50.83 5.90
C LEU A 878 -41.77 -51.68 5.01
N PRO A 879 -42.21 -52.74 4.30
CA PRO A 879 -41.34 -53.46 3.34
C PRO A 879 -40.70 -52.58 2.26
N MET A 880 -41.40 -51.56 1.77
CA MET A 880 -40.85 -50.63 0.77
C MET A 880 -39.86 -49.66 1.41
N ILE A 881 -40.14 -49.15 2.61
CA ILE A 881 -39.23 -48.30 3.38
C ILE A 881 -38.02 -49.08 3.86
N THR A 882 -38.14 -50.34 4.27
CA THR A 882 -36.99 -51.17 4.64
C THR A 882 -36.13 -51.48 3.43
N ALA A 883 -36.74 -51.83 2.28
CA ALA A 883 -36.00 -52.03 1.04
C ALA A 883 -35.33 -50.73 0.53
N GLN A 884 -36.01 -49.58 0.63
CA GLN A 884 -35.44 -48.28 0.30
C GLN A 884 -34.31 -47.92 1.27
N ARG A 885 -34.52 -48.06 2.58
CA ARG A 885 -33.49 -47.85 3.61
C ARG A 885 -32.28 -48.73 3.39
N ASP A 886 -32.47 -50.00 3.05
CA ASP A 886 -31.37 -50.93 2.84
C ASP A 886 -30.63 -50.64 1.52
N ARG A 887 -31.33 -50.17 0.48
CA ARG A 887 -30.71 -49.62 -0.74
C ARG A 887 -29.95 -48.32 -0.46
N PHE A 888 -30.50 -47.43 0.36
CA PHE A 888 -29.83 -46.19 0.77
C PHE A 888 -28.61 -46.48 1.64
N LYS A 889 -28.71 -47.41 2.61
CA LYS A 889 -27.54 -47.87 3.38
C LYS A 889 -26.49 -48.49 2.49
N LYS A 890 -26.87 -49.36 1.54
CA LYS A 890 -25.92 -49.97 0.60
C LYS A 890 -25.27 -48.92 -0.30
N ARG A 891 -26.04 -47.94 -0.79
CA ARG A 891 -25.51 -46.81 -1.58
C ARG A 891 -24.63 -45.90 -0.74
N ASN A 892 -24.95 -45.68 0.52
CA ASN A 892 -24.13 -44.85 1.42
C ASN A 892 -22.81 -45.54 1.73
N VAL A 893 -22.82 -46.84 2.03
CA VAL A 893 -21.58 -47.62 2.22
C VAL A 893 -20.76 -47.67 0.93
N GLN A 894 -21.40 -47.80 -0.24
CA GLN A 894 -20.69 -47.76 -1.52
C GLN A 894 -20.08 -46.37 -1.78
N LEU A 895 -20.81 -45.29 -1.51
CA LEU A 895 -20.32 -43.92 -1.64
C LEU A 895 -19.21 -43.62 -0.62
N GLU A 896 -19.31 -44.11 0.62
CA GLU A 896 -18.26 -44.00 1.64
C GLU A 896 -17.00 -44.75 1.20
N ASN A 897 -17.16 -45.93 0.59
CA ASN A 897 -16.04 -46.70 0.03
C ASN A 897 -15.41 -45.98 -1.17
N GLU A 898 -16.20 -45.51 -2.14
CA GLU A 898 -15.72 -44.74 -3.30
C GLU A 898 -15.06 -43.41 -2.85
N LEU A 899 -15.60 -42.75 -1.83
CA LEU A 899 -14.99 -41.57 -1.20
C LEU A 899 -13.65 -41.94 -0.54
N SER A 900 -13.59 -43.05 0.18
CA SER A 900 -12.34 -43.51 0.80
C SER A 900 -11.28 -43.89 -0.24
N GLU A 901 -11.70 -44.49 -1.35
CA GLU A 901 -10.82 -44.91 -2.45
C GLU A 901 -10.32 -43.70 -3.26
N THR A 902 -11.18 -42.72 -3.52
CA THR A 902 -10.78 -41.44 -4.12
C THR A 902 -9.86 -40.65 -3.18
N HIS A 903 -10.09 -40.65 -1.87
CA HIS A 903 -9.15 -40.05 -0.92
C HIS A 903 -7.79 -40.77 -0.89
N ARG A 904 -7.77 -42.11 -0.98
CA ARG A 904 -6.54 -42.89 -1.07
C ARG A 904 -5.78 -42.61 -2.36
N THR A 905 -6.46 -42.57 -3.51
CA THR A 905 -5.82 -42.27 -4.81
C THR A 905 -5.31 -40.82 -4.85
N VAL A 906 -6.07 -39.85 -4.34
CA VAL A 906 -5.61 -38.45 -4.22
C VAL A 906 -4.40 -38.34 -3.30
N SER A 907 -4.38 -39.08 -2.18
CA SER A 907 -3.22 -39.10 -1.28
C SER A 907 -1.99 -39.72 -1.94
N SER A 908 -2.16 -40.86 -2.63
CA SER A 908 -1.10 -41.51 -3.40
C SER A 908 -0.54 -40.60 -4.50
N LEU A 909 -1.41 -39.99 -5.31
CA LEU A 909 -0.99 -39.05 -6.37
C LEU A 909 -0.31 -37.81 -5.80
N ARG A 910 -0.74 -37.31 -4.63
CA ARG A 910 -0.05 -36.20 -3.96
C ARG A 910 1.34 -36.59 -3.47
N GLN A 911 1.51 -37.80 -2.93
CA GLN A 911 2.82 -38.32 -2.54
C GLN A 911 3.73 -38.53 -3.76
N GLU A 912 3.18 -39.08 -4.85
CA GLU A 912 3.92 -39.26 -6.10
C GLU A 912 4.34 -37.92 -6.70
N ILE A 913 3.44 -36.94 -6.78
CA ILE A 913 3.77 -35.57 -7.23
C ILE A 913 4.85 -34.95 -6.34
N ALA A 914 4.75 -35.09 -5.01
CA ALA A 914 5.76 -34.55 -4.10
C ALA A 914 7.13 -35.22 -4.29
N SER A 915 7.16 -36.54 -4.53
CA SER A 915 8.38 -37.28 -4.82
C SER A 915 8.99 -36.86 -6.16
N LEU A 916 8.19 -36.78 -7.23
CA LEU A 916 8.63 -36.33 -8.55
C LEU A 916 9.08 -34.87 -8.54
N GLN A 917 8.45 -34.00 -7.76
CA GLN A 917 8.90 -32.62 -7.59
C GLN A 917 10.26 -32.55 -6.89
N LYS A 918 10.49 -33.36 -5.86
CA LYS A 918 11.78 -33.45 -5.16
C LYS A 918 12.87 -34.00 -6.07
N ASP A 919 12.57 -35.04 -6.84
CA ASP A 919 13.52 -35.65 -7.77
C ASP A 919 13.84 -34.72 -8.96
N ASN A 920 12.84 -34.03 -9.50
CA ASN A 920 13.05 -33.01 -10.54
C ASN A 920 13.91 -31.84 -10.04
N LEU A 921 13.73 -31.42 -8.79
CA LEU A 921 14.55 -30.37 -8.17
C LEU A 921 16.00 -30.86 -7.93
N ASN A 922 16.19 -32.10 -7.50
CA ASN A 922 17.52 -32.73 -7.36
C ASN A 922 18.22 -32.92 -8.73
N LEU A 923 17.47 -33.30 -9.77
CA LEU A 923 17.98 -33.36 -11.14
C LEU A 923 18.40 -31.98 -11.65
N TYR A 924 17.64 -30.93 -11.33
CA TYR A 924 18.00 -29.55 -11.65
C TYR A 924 19.27 -29.11 -10.89
N GLU A 925 19.38 -29.44 -9.59
CA GLU A 925 20.59 -29.23 -8.79
C GLU A 925 21.81 -29.89 -9.43
N LYS A 926 21.73 -31.20 -9.72
CA LYS A 926 22.81 -31.96 -10.37
C LYS A 926 23.17 -31.39 -11.74
N THR A 927 22.19 -31.03 -12.55
CA THR A 927 22.41 -30.40 -13.88
C THR A 927 23.12 -29.06 -13.73
N ARG A 928 22.75 -28.25 -12.72
CA ARG A 928 23.45 -27.00 -12.40
C ARG A 928 24.87 -27.28 -11.97
N TYR A 929 25.10 -28.20 -11.02
CA TYR A 929 26.42 -28.58 -10.54
C TYR A 929 27.33 -29.06 -11.68
N VAL A 930 26.84 -29.90 -12.59
CA VAL A 930 27.58 -30.36 -13.78
C VAL A 930 27.84 -29.22 -14.75
N SER A 931 26.90 -28.30 -14.96
CA SER A 931 27.10 -27.12 -15.82
C SER A 931 28.15 -26.15 -15.26
N THR A 932 28.26 -26.03 -13.93
CA THR A 932 29.31 -25.26 -13.27
C THR A 932 30.66 -25.98 -13.27
N TYR A 933 30.67 -27.31 -13.16
CA TYR A 933 31.91 -28.09 -13.18
C TYR A 933 32.53 -28.18 -14.58
N ASN A 934 31.69 -28.21 -15.63
CA ASN A 934 32.15 -28.14 -17.02
C ASN A 934 32.68 -26.74 -17.44
N ARG A 935 32.75 -25.80 -16.48
CA ARG A 935 33.30 -24.44 -16.63
C ARG A 935 34.71 -24.28 -16.04
N GLY A 936 35.36 -25.36 -15.58
CA GLY A 936 36.60 -25.29 -14.80
C GLY A 936 37.91 -25.57 -15.56
N ALA A 937 38.66 -24.51 -15.89
CA ALA A 937 40.14 -24.44 -15.86
C ALA A 937 40.57 -22.97 -15.63
N PRO A 938 41.67 -22.67 -14.91
CA PRO A 938 41.70 -21.52 -14.00
C PRO A 938 42.45 -20.30 -14.56
N THR A 939 41.79 -19.14 -14.62
CA THR A 939 42.44 -17.83 -14.48
C THR A 939 41.48 -16.88 -13.76
N ALA A 940 41.97 -16.31 -12.67
CA ALA A 940 41.24 -15.44 -11.76
C ALA A 940 40.98 -14.04 -12.36
N SER A 941 39.72 -13.60 -12.41
CA SER A 941 39.27 -12.27 -11.96
C SER A 941 37.74 -12.22 -11.91
N SER A 942 37.19 -11.77 -10.78
CA SER A 942 35.76 -11.73 -10.48
C SER A 942 35.15 -10.40 -10.93
N ALA A 943 34.28 -10.42 -11.95
CA ALA A 943 33.11 -9.55 -12.14
C ALA A 943 32.58 -9.66 -13.59
N SER A 944 31.58 -10.52 -13.82
CA SER A 944 30.56 -10.36 -14.88
C SER A 944 29.81 -11.69 -15.09
N SER A 945 28.57 -11.75 -14.65
CA SER A 945 27.66 -12.86 -14.96
C SER A 945 26.58 -12.43 -15.94
N TYR A 946 26.95 -11.77 -17.04
CA TYR A 946 26.15 -11.67 -18.27
C TYR A 946 27.07 -11.45 -19.48
N ALA A 947 27.74 -12.53 -19.92
CA ALA A 947 28.33 -12.61 -21.24
C ALA A 947 28.02 -14.00 -21.82
N SER A 948 27.40 -14.01 -23.00
CA SER A 948 27.18 -15.19 -23.84
C SER A 948 28.52 -15.77 -24.29
N ASN A 949 28.74 -17.07 -24.04
CA ASN A 949 29.99 -17.76 -24.33
C ASN A 949 30.10 -18.12 -25.84
N PRO A 950 31.31 -18.13 -26.46
CA PRO A 950 31.52 -18.22 -27.90
C PRO A 950 31.91 -19.63 -28.36
N ASN A 951 31.03 -20.63 -28.24
CA ASN A 951 31.28 -21.95 -28.84
C ASN A 951 29.98 -22.54 -29.44
N PRO A 952 29.94 -22.90 -30.75
CA PRO A 952 28.70 -23.13 -31.49
C PRO A 952 28.13 -24.55 -31.36
N SER A 953 28.46 -25.31 -30.31
CA SER A 953 28.05 -26.72 -30.19
C SER A 953 27.25 -27.05 -28.92
N THR A 954 27.00 -26.08 -28.05
CA THR A 954 26.15 -26.31 -26.88
C THR A 954 24.71 -25.98 -27.25
N VAL A 955 23.88 -27.01 -27.40
CA VAL A 955 22.43 -26.88 -27.66
C VAL A 955 21.81 -25.99 -26.58
N GLN A 956 21.55 -24.72 -26.92
CA GLN A 956 20.71 -23.85 -26.11
C GLN A 956 19.27 -24.34 -26.27
N MET A 957 18.79 -25.12 -25.31
CA MET A 957 17.37 -25.41 -25.17
C MET A 957 16.65 -24.08 -24.93
N SER A 958 15.96 -23.60 -25.97
CA SER A 958 15.23 -22.35 -25.95
C SER A 958 14.10 -22.39 -24.93
N SER A 959 13.89 -21.29 -24.20
CA SER A 959 12.80 -21.10 -23.23
C SER A 959 11.40 -21.05 -23.86
N SER A 960 11.27 -21.38 -25.15
CA SER A 960 10.04 -21.36 -25.93
C SER A 960 9.35 -22.71 -26.04
N THR A 961 9.90 -23.78 -25.46
CA THR A 961 9.23 -25.09 -25.35
C THR A 961 8.69 -25.30 -23.93
N SER A 962 7.62 -26.08 -23.77
CA SER A 962 6.98 -26.38 -22.47
C SER A 962 7.97 -26.89 -21.39
N SER A 963 9.10 -27.46 -21.82
CA SER A 963 10.21 -27.90 -20.97
C SER A 963 10.98 -26.73 -20.31
N GLY A 964 11.09 -25.57 -20.95
CA GLY A 964 11.78 -24.38 -20.42
C GLY A 964 10.97 -23.68 -19.31
N LEU A 965 9.64 -23.65 -19.42
CA LEU A 965 8.76 -23.16 -18.34
C LEU A 965 8.78 -24.08 -17.11
N ALA A 966 8.89 -25.40 -17.31
CA ALA A 966 9.10 -26.34 -16.22
C ALA A 966 10.47 -26.11 -15.56
N LEU A 967 11.52 -25.87 -16.34
CA LEU A 967 12.85 -25.55 -15.84
C LEU A 967 12.86 -24.24 -15.04
N ASP A 968 12.20 -23.17 -15.50
CA ASP A 968 12.08 -21.90 -14.78
C ASP A 968 11.25 -22.03 -13.50
N ARG A 969 10.24 -22.92 -13.49
CA ARG A 969 9.48 -23.25 -12.27
C ARG A 969 10.35 -23.97 -11.24
N TYR A 970 11.16 -24.94 -11.66
CA TYR A 970 12.09 -25.62 -10.76
C TYR A 970 13.28 -24.74 -10.35
N ARG A 971 13.71 -23.82 -11.22
CA ARG A 971 14.69 -22.77 -10.90
C ARG A 971 14.21 -21.83 -9.81
N SER A 972 12.99 -21.30 -9.93
CA SER A 972 12.39 -20.42 -8.92
C SER A 972 12.06 -21.18 -7.63
N ALA A 973 11.62 -22.44 -7.72
CA ALA A 973 11.46 -23.31 -6.55
C ALA A 973 12.79 -23.60 -5.84
N TYR A 974 13.88 -23.81 -6.59
CA TYR A 974 15.22 -23.97 -6.05
C TYR A 974 15.76 -22.68 -5.42
N GLU A 975 15.63 -21.54 -6.10
CA GLU A 975 16.09 -20.23 -5.62
C GLU A 975 15.31 -19.74 -4.39
N SER A 976 14.02 -20.08 -4.29
CA SER A 976 13.20 -19.80 -3.09
C SER A 976 13.53 -20.73 -1.93
N ASN A 977 13.92 -21.99 -2.18
CA ASN A 977 14.33 -22.93 -1.14
C ASN A 977 15.77 -22.68 -0.65
N ILE A 978 16.62 -22.03 -1.45
CA ILE A 978 18.00 -21.71 -1.08
C ILE A 978 18.18 -20.30 -0.50
N SER A 979 17.20 -19.40 -0.66
CA SER A 979 17.27 -18.04 -0.13
C SER A 979 16.62 -17.94 1.27
N PRO A 980 17.41 -17.79 2.35
CA PRO A 980 16.88 -17.73 3.73
C PRO A 980 15.92 -16.55 3.94
N PHE A 981 16.06 -15.47 3.17
CA PHE A 981 15.20 -14.29 3.24
C PHE A 981 13.83 -14.46 2.57
N ALA A 982 13.70 -15.29 1.53
CA ALA A 982 12.40 -15.58 0.94
C ALA A 982 11.57 -16.49 1.84
N ALA A 983 12.22 -17.50 2.46
CA ALA A 983 11.62 -18.33 3.49
C ALA A 983 11.22 -17.50 4.72
N PHE A 984 12.02 -16.52 5.11
CA PHE A 984 11.71 -15.59 6.20
C PHE A 984 10.48 -14.71 5.90
N ARG A 985 10.45 -14.02 4.74
CA ARG A 985 9.26 -13.22 4.33
C ARG A 985 8.00 -14.07 4.18
N GLY A 986 8.14 -15.33 3.74
CA GLY A 986 7.03 -16.28 3.66
C GLY A 986 6.49 -16.68 5.05
N ARG A 987 7.38 -16.92 6.03
CA ARG A 987 7.00 -17.24 7.41
C ARG A 987 6.42 -16.03 8.15
N GLU A 988 6.95 -14.84 7.88
CA GLU A 988 6.50 -13.58 8.48
C GLU A 988 5.11 -13.17 7.96
N SER A 989 4.87 -13.26 6.65
CA SER A 989 3.53 -13.05 6.07
C SER A 989 2.50 -14.09 6.54
N ALA A 990 2.91 -15.35 6.74
CA ALA A 990 2.05 -16.39 7.32
C ALA A 990 1.74 -16.15 8.81
N ARG A 991 2.70 -15.62 9.59
CA ARG A 991 2.49 -15.21 10.99
C ARG A 991 1.58 -13.97 11.07
N ALA A 992 1.75 -13.00 10.17
CA ALA A 992 0.86 -11.85 10.05
C ALA A 992 -0.58 -12.29 9.75
N TYR A 993 -0.77 -13.22 8.81
CA TYR A 993 -2.09 -13.80 8.50
C TYR A 993 -2.70 -14.61 9.67
N LYS A 994 -1.85 -15.15 10.56
CA LYS A 994 -2.29 -15.83 11.79
C LYS A 994 -2.67 -14.90 12.94
N ARG A 995 -2.15 -13.67 12.96
CA ARG A 995 -2.45 -12.66 13.99
C ARG A 995 -3.70 -11.83 13.70
N MET A 996 -4.23 -11.87 12.48
CA MET A 996 -5.44 -11.13 12.09
C MET A 996 -6.71 -11.80 12.62
N SER A 997 -7.65 -10.99 13.12
CA SER A 997 -8.97 -11.45 13.59
C SER A 997 -9.79 -12.05 12.43
N LEU A 998 -10.83 -12.85 12.73
CA LEU A 998 -11.70 -13.44 11.70
C LEU A 998 -12.30 -12.40 10.71
N PRO A 999 -12.82 -11.23 11.14
CA PRO A 999 -13.27 -10.20 10.22
C PRO A 999 -12.12 -9.59 9.41
N GLU A 1000 -10.94 -9.37 10.02
CA GLU A 1000 -9.75 -8.88 9.30
C GLU A 1000 -9.25 -9.86 8.24
N ARG A 1001 -9.37 -11.18 8.48
CA ARG A 1001 -9.04 -12.21 7.48
C ARG A 1001 -9.99 -12.20 6.30
N VAL A 1002 -11.27 -11.96 6.56
CA VAL A 1002 -12.29 -11.80 5.52
C VAL A 1002 -12.00 -10.55 4.71
N VAL A 1003 -11.72 -9.42 5.37
CA VAL A 1003 -11.33 -8.17 4.70
C VAL A 1003 -10.03 -8.36 3.92
N PHE A 1004 -8.99 -8.95 4.49
CA PHE A 1004 -7.72 -9.21 3.81
C PHE A 1004 -7.89 -10.14 2.59
N SER A 1005 -8.76 -11.15 2.68
CA SER A 1005 -9.11 -12.00 1.55
C SER A 1005 -9.82 -11.22 0.43
N ILE A 1006 -10.78 -10.37 0.79
CA ILE A 1006 -11.51 -9.50 -0.15
C ILE A 1006 -10.57 -8.48 -0.79
N THR A 1007 -9.72 -7.82 0.01
CA THR A 1007 -8.74 -6.83 -0.46
C THR A 1007 -7.71 -7.48 -1.38
N ARG A 1008 -7.24 -8.69 -1.05
CA ARG A 1008 -6.33 -9.45 -1.93
C ARG A 1008 -7.03 -9.87 -3.22
N MET A 1009 -8.30 -10.26 -3.17
CA MET A 1009 -9.10 -10.60 -4.36
C MET A 1009 -9.35 -9.36 -5.25
N VAL A 1010 -9.64 -8.21 -4.66
CA VAL A 1010 -9.84 -6.94 -5.37
C VAL A 1010 -8.53 -6.43 -5.98
N LEU A 1011 -7.38 -6.62 -5.32
CA LEU A 1011 -6.07 -6.18 -5.79
C LEU A 1011 -5.34 -7.20 -6.68
N ALA A 1012 -5.81 -8.44 -6.78
CA ALA A 1012 -5.13 -9.49 -7.54
C ALA A 1012 -5.09 -9.24 -9.05
N THR A 1013 -6.10 -8.55 -9.61
CA THR A 1013 -6.18 -8.31 -11.05
C THR A 1013 -6.45 -6.84 -11.38
N ARG A 1014 -5.95 -6.39 -12.53
CA ARG A 1014 -6.18 -5.01 -13.01
C ARG A 1014 -7.68 -4.73 -13.24
N SER A 1015 -8.45 -5.75 -13.65
CA SER A 1015 -9.89 -5.63 -13.88
C SER A 1015 -10.68 -5.52 -12.57
N SER A 1016 -10.33 -6.30 -11.53
CA SER A 1016 -10.99 -6.22 -10.22
C SER A 1016 -10.72 -4.87 -9.53
N ARG A 1017 -9.52 -4.30 -9.71
CA ARG A 1017 -9.19 -2.96 -9.21
C ARG A 1017 -10.04 -1.86 -9.87
N ASN A 1018 -10.20 -1.91 -11.19
CA ASN A 1018 -11.00 -0.93 -11.92
C ASN A 1018 -12.49 -1.03 -11.59
N LEU A 1019 -13.01 -2.24 -11.39
CA LEU A 1019 -14.42 -2.48 -11.04
C LEU A 1019 -14.72 -1.97 -9.61
N PHE A 1020 -13.80 -2.19 -8.67
CA PHE A 1020 -13.92 -1.66 -7.31
C PHE A 1020 -13.85 -0.13 -7.27
N ALA A 1021 -12.96 0.48 -8.06
CA ALA A 1021 -12.90 1.93 -8.20
C ALA A 1021 -14.21 2.50 -8.77
N GLY A 1022 -14.78 1.86 -9.80
CA GLY A 1022 -16.08 2.24 -10.36
C GLY A 1022 -17.23 2.10 -9.35
N TYR A 1023 -17.23 1.04 -8.54
CA TYR A 1023 -18.19 0.85 -7.45
C TYR A 1023 -18.08 1.95 -6.39
N CYS A 1024 -16.87 2.32 -5.97
CA CYS A 1024 -16.65 3.42 -5.02
C CYS A 1024 -17.14 4.75 -5.60
N VAL A 1025 -16.87 5.05 -6.86
CA VAL A 1025 -17.37 6.28 -7.52
C VAL A 1025 -18.89 6.29 -7.59
N ALA A 1026 -19.53 5.16 -7.94
CA ALA A 1026 -20.98 5.05 -7.97
C ALA A 1026 -21.62 5.28 -6.59
N LEU A 1027 -20.98 4.77 -5.53
CA LEU A 1027 -21.41 4.99 -4.14
C LEU A 1027 -21.28 6.48 -3.77
N HIS A 1028 -20.18 7.13 -4.13
CA HIS A 1028 -20.00 8.57 -3.89
C HIS A 1028 -21.02 9.41 -4.66
N VAL A 1029 -21.34 9.05 -5.92
CA VAL A 1029 -22.40 9.70 -6.71
C VAL A 1029 -23.75 9.51 -6.05
N LEU A 1030 -24.07 8.32 -5.54
CA LEU A 1030 -25.33 8.04 -4.83
C LEU A 1030 -25.44 8.87 -3.55
N VAL A 1031 -24.37 8.94 -2.75
CA VAL A 1031 -24.32 9.78 -1.54
C VAL A 1031 -24.46 11.25 -1.89
N PHE A 1032 -23.77 11.73 -2.93
CA PHE A 1032 -23.94 13.10 -3.44
C PHE A 1032 -25.37 13.37 -3.90
N PHE A 1033 -26.01 12.42 -4.58
CA PHE A 1033 -27.40 12.55 -5.03
C PHE A 1033 -28.37 12.58 -3.83
N SER A 1034 -28.12 11.76 -2.81
CA SER A 1034 -28.91 11.75 -1.56
C SER A 1034 -28.76 13.06 -0.80
N LEU A 1035 -27.54 13.61 -0.69
CA LEU A 1035 -27.27 14.89 -0.05
C LEU A 1035 -27.84 16.05 -0.87
N TYR A 1036 -27.75 16.00 -2.19
CA TYR A 1036 -28.36 16.98 -3.09
C TYR A 1036 -29.88 16.99 -2.92
N TYR A 1037 -30.52 15.83 -2.89
CA TYR A 1037 -31.97 15.71 -2.70
C TYR A 1037 -32.41 16.22 -1.32
N THR A 1038 -31.60 15.96 -0.29
CA THR A 1038 -31.85 16.44 1.08
C THR A 1038 -31.66 17.96 1.18
N MET A 1039 -30.63 18.50 0.52
CA MET A 1039 -30.33 19.94 0.43
C MET A 1039 -31.43 20.70 -0.32
N THR A 1040 -31.94 20.14 -1.42
CA THR A 1040 -33.07 20.73 -2.17
C THR A 1040 -34.40 20.60 -1.43
N GLY A 1041 -34.58 19.56 -0.61
CA GLY A 1041 -35.75 19.41 0.28
C GLY A 1041 -35.78 20.40 1.43
N THR A 1042 -34.61 20.87 1.89
CA THR A 1042 -34.50 21.91 2.94
C THR A 1042 -34.56 23.35 2.40
N ALA A 1043 -34.41 23.55 1.09
CA ALA A 1043 -34.38 24.88 0.48
C ALA A 1043 -35.76 25.56 0.38
N THR A 1044 -36.87 24.85 0.64
CA THR A 1044 -38.21 25.45 0.69
C THR A 1044 -38.65 25.91 2.08
N ALA A 1045 -37.81 25.79 3.12
CA ALA A 1045 -38.19 26.07 4.51
C ALA A 1045 -37.35 27.14 5.23
N ALA A 1046 -36.51 27.90 4.53
CA ALA A 1046 -35.64 28.90 5.16
C ALA A 1046 -35.73 30.27 4.47
N ALA A 1047 -36.87 30.96 4.64
CA ALA A 1047 -37.00 32.39 4.39
C ALA A 1047 -37.97 33.05 5.39
N GLY A 1048 -37.43 33.70 6.44
CA GLY A 1048 -38.08 34.81 7.15
C GLY A 1048 -38.22 34.68 8.68
N PRO A 1049 -38.02 35.74 9.48
CA PRO A 1049 -37.36 35.67 10.79
C PRO A 1049 -38.16 36.20 12.00
N LEU A 1050 -37.61 36.01 13.22
CA LEU A 1050 -37.82 36.78 14.46
C LEU A 1050 -39.25 36.87 15.05
N ALA A 1051 -39.53 36.10 16.10
CA ALA A 1051 -40.32 36.57 17.26
C ALA A 1051 -40.21 35.61 18.44
N ALA A 1052 -40.16 36.20 19.64
CA ALA A 1052 -39.95 35.54 20.91
C ALA A 1052 -41.20 34.85 21.48
N LYS A 1053 -40.92 33.98 22.47
CA LYS A 1053 -41.69 33.81 23.73
C LYS A 1053 -42.94 32.90 23.73
N VAL A 1054 -42.99 32.11 24.81
CA VAL A 1054 -44.16 31.56 25.54
C VAL A 1054 -44.65 30.17 25.13
N ALA A 1055 -44.40 29.24 26.07
CA ALA A 1055 -45.27 28.22 26.65
C ALA A 1055 -46.51 27.72 25.88
N GLY A 1056 -46.72 26.41 26.01
CA GLY A 1056 -48.05 25.87 26.34
C GLY A 1056 -48.76 25.12 25.23
N GLU A 1057 -48.78 23.80 25.40
CA GLU A 1057 -50.02 23.02 25.50
C GLU A 1057 -50.88 22.71 24.26
N ALA A 1058 -51.41 21.48 24.31
CA ALA A 1058 -52.71 21.06 23.79
C ALA A 1058 -52.89 20.76 22.27
N SER A 1059 -52.70 19.47 21.96
CA SER A 1059 -53.77 18.54 21.55
C SER A 1059 -54.65 18.78 20.29
N LYS A 1060 -54.75 17.68 19.53
CA LYS A 1060 -55.96 17.00 19.01
C LYS A 1060 -56.57 17.38 17.64
N ALA A 1061 -56.89 16.28 16.94
CA ALA A 1061 -57.93 16.03 15.94
C ALA A 1061 -57.68 16.66 14.55
N GLY A 1062 -57.73 15.96 13.42
CA GLY A 1062 -58.43 14.71 13.09
C GLY A 1062 -59.75 15.02 12.37
N LYS A 1063 -59.97 14.39 11.20
CA LYS A 1063 -61.13 14.42 10.26
C LYS A 1063 -61.04 15.40 9.08
N ASP A 1064 -61.52 15.10 7.88
CA ASP A 1064 -62.06 13.89 7.21
C ASP A 1064 -62.36 14.34 5.76
N THR A 1065 -62.19 13.45 4.76
CA THR A 1065 -63.08 13.22 3.58
C THR A 1065 -63.36 14.40 2.61
N ASP A 1066 -63.45 14.32 1.28
CA ASP A 1066 -63.55 13.23 0.30
C ASP A 1066 -63.70 13.85 -1.13
N TRP A 1067 -63.61 12.98 -2.15
CA TRP A 1067 -64.23 13.02 -3.50
C TRP A 1067 -63.76 13.91 -4.69
N HIS A 1068 -63.64 13.19 -5.81
CA HIS A 1068 -63.35 13.47 -7.24
C HIS A 1068 -64.32 14.46 -7.95
N GLN A 1069 -64.23 14.92 -9.22
CA GLN A 1069 -63.76 14.34 -10.50
C GLN A 1069 -63.80 15.41 -11.64
N GLU A 1070 -63.20 15.07 -12.80
CA GLU A 1070 -63.36 15.61 -14.18
C GLU A 1070 -62.82 17.03 -14.46
N GLY A 1071 -61.97 17.30 -15.45
CA GLY A 1071 -61.86 16.74 -16.80
C GLY A 1071 -62.39 17.80 -17.79
N PHE A 1072 -61.53 18.60 -18.41
CA PHE A 1072 -61.95 19.39 -19.58
C PHE A 1072 -60.83 19.60 -20.60
N SER A 1073 -61.19 19.26 -21.84
CA SER A 1073 -60.48 19.36 -23.11
C SER A 1073 -60.14 20.79 -23.51
N GLY A 1074 -59.04 20.96 -24.25
CA GLY A 1074 -58.67 22.21 -24.91
C GLY A 1074 -59.36 22.44 -26.27
N LYS A 1075 -59.23 23.68 -26.77
CA LYS A 1075 -58.73 24.05 -28.11
C LYS A 1075 -58.86 25.56 -28.34
N GLY A 1076 -57.82 26.13 -28.96
CA GLY A 1076 -57.91 27.15 -30.01
C GLY A 1076 -58.05 28.61 -29.58
N SER A 1077 -56.94 29.36 -29.64
CA SER A 1077 -56.68 30.27 -30.76
C SER A 1077 -55.20 30.62 -30.87
#